data_AF-A0A8J8E7A4-F1
#
_entry.id   AF-A0A8J8E7A4-F1
#
_cell.length_a   1.000
_cell.length_b   1.000
_cell.length_c   1.000
_cell.angle_alpha   90.00
_cell.angle_beta   90.00
_cell.angle_gamma   90.00
#
_symmetry.space_group_name_H-M   'P 1'
#
loop_
_entity.id
_entity.type
_entity.pdbx_description
1 polymer ?
#
loop_
_entity_poly.entity_id
_entity_poly.type
_entity_poly.pdbx_seq_one_letter_code
_entity_poly.pdbx_strand_id
1 'polypeptide(L)'
;MFGEKKKKGEGFSWIDEILSGSEDPLEKVLKKKEEEPPLPFSSSGGGLEDILGGVSKDKPKEGPKETGADLLSSILGGKEEAPAQKREQSTPETGADLLSSLLGGSSTPQPKPKPKPVESKVSRSPPLPAPKGSETGADFLSEILSKPEPTPASPARSVPQPARKPSANIQDILGASAPEEPSFAGRGEVLDAYGNVRIIKVKGEPVPIYEVRFPKLSREEQQLFKRIKERAITEIQIDPTAIPNPEERRKVFLNAVKKMIKEEAPHYSEGRIEVLADMIVQQMIGYGKLDPLVRDDNLEEIMVIGTGRPVYVWHRRFNMCKTNITFPEEKEILNIIERIAREVGRRIDQQSPLLDARLPDGSRVNATIPPISLDGPTITIRKFKKDPLTIIDLIKYGTINSEIAALFWVFVDGLGVKPANVLVAGGTGSGKTTMLNSLGMFIPPSERVISIEDTAELQLPVEHWIRLETRPPNLEGKGEVTMDDLVKNTLRMRPDRIIVGEVRGPEARTMFTAMNTGHNGALYDFSVIQLSDGRFVLIGDLLEELFRKYSDRIETYKDLEYVVLDEEDRFEVVSVGPDLKAGKHVVSRVWRRKVREGEKLIRVRTRTGNEVILTKTHPFFVFSDGDVVRKEAEKLKPGDRVAVMRKPPRPPQRRAIINPEVYAGISDYYLVPNGNGLVKVPNDGIPPEMAQYLLSINSKPVKLVREVNESLSYAVGVLLGDGYISSDGYYISATFDDESYMKAFTSAISEFLPESEPQIKREPAYTVVTYGSRPFAEFLHRAFGIPKGRKEGLDVPDLVLSNDDLLRHFIAGLFDADAYIDENGPAVVLTTRSENLARKVWYALQRLGIISTVSRVRNRGYKEGVIFRVTVRGVEDLVKFHRSIPLRHSRKRGKLEELIRKYRSHRGKRTDRVPISPAMLEPLRRRLNLTVSELSKLASSYAGEKVSESLIRHVEKGRMKEIRRSALRGIALALQQVASDLGDEETWVQAKRLELIADGDVYWDEVVSVEEVEPKELGIEYLYDLTVEEDHNYVANGILVSNCMGTIHANSARETIVRLESPPMNVPRIMIPALDIIIMQVRFHSRKKGTIRRVTEIAEVSGIEGESIQLNKLYKYDPAKDELVPTGVPSRTLNTLAHHTGMSMKEIELEIEKRKIILEWMIENGIRSIDKVGYYIRQFYIDEEGLMKKIASESSIETSKQIQRMM
;
A
#
# COMPACT_ATOMS: atom_id res chain seq x y z
N MET A 1 19.78 -15.32 48.96
CA MET A 1 21.22 -15.53 48.70
C MET A 1 21.41 -15.84 47.22
N PHE A 2 22.60 -15.67 46.64
CA PHE A 2 22.83 -15.63 45.18
C PHE A 2 22.81 -17.01 44.50
N GLY A 3 22.56 -17.03 43.17
CA GLY A 3 22.74 -18.20 42.30
C GLY A 3 22.08 -18.08 40.92
N GLU A 4 22.71 -17.37 39.97
CA GLU A 4 22.22 -17.29 38.58
C GLU A 4 22.48 -18.56 37.76
N LYS A 5 21.62 -18.84 36.76
CA LYS A 5 22.04 -18.76 35.33
C LYS A 5 20.88 -18.73 34.33
N LYS A 6 21.15 -18.08 33.19
CA LYS A 6 20.20 -17.74 32.12
C LYS A 6 19.83 -18.95 31.24
N LYS A 7 18.61 -18.95 30.70
CA LYS A 7 18.29 -19.54 29.38
C LYS A 7 17.97 -18.42 28.39
N LYS A 8 18.29 -18.65 27.11
CA LYS A 8 17.86 -17.81 25.98
C LYS A 8 16.54 -18.35 25.40
N GLY A 9 15.83 -17.52 24.64
CA GLY A 9 14.67 -17.93 23.86
C GLY A 9 15.00 -18.34 22.42
N GLU A 10 13.95 -18.83 21.76
CA GLU A 10 13.78 -19.14 20.34
C GLU A 10 12.57 -18.28 19.89
N GLY A 11 12.04 -18.29 18.66
CA GLY A 11 12.53 -18.77 17.37
C GLY A 11 11.49 -18.70 16.23
N PHE A 12 10.24 -18.23 16.43
CA PHE A 12 9.16 -18.35 15.42
C PHE A 12 9.36 -17.65 14.05
N SER A 13 10.02 -18.36 13.13
CA SER A 13 10.16 -18.06 11.69
C SER A 13 8.90 -18.28 10.82
N TRP A 14 8.95 -17.70 9.61
CA TRP A 14 7.96 -17.72 8.51
C TRP A 14 7.26 -19.04 8.16
N ILE A 15 7.74 -20.18 8.64
CA ILE A 15 7.36 -21.49 8.06
C ILE A 15 6.26 -22.20 8.86
N ASP A 16 5.93 -21.74 10.08
CA ASP A 16 4.85 -22.32 10.89
C ASP A 16 3.46 -21.82 10.45
N GLU A 17 3.43 -20.72 9.71
CA GLU A 17 2.26 -20.14 9.03
C GLU A 17 1.64 -21.12 8.02
N ILE A 18 2.43 -22.11 7.55
CA ILE A 18 2.03 -23.16 6.60
C ILE A 18 1.53 -24.43 7.32
N LEU A 19 1.72 -24.52 8.65
CA LEU A 19 1.56 -25.76 9.42
C LEU A 19 0.38 -25.70 10.40
N SER A 20 -0.18 -24.51 10.60
CA SER A 20 -1.43 -24.22 11.28
C SER A 20 -2.66 -24.21 10.34
N GLY A 21 -2.55 -24.86 9.17
CA GLY A 21 -3.50 -24.77 8.06
C GLY A 21 -4.93 -25.23 8.39
N SER A 22 -5.91 -24.75 7.60
CA SER A 22 -7.33 -25.06 7.77
C SER A 22 -7.98 -25.63 6.50
N GLU A 23 -8.71 -26.74 6.69
CA GLU A 23 -9.56 -27.53 5.77
C GLU A 23 -9.15 -27.72 4.29
N ASP A 24 -8.92 -28.97 3.88
CA ASP A 24 -8.86 -29.41 2.48
C ASP A 24 -10.25 -29.39 1.81
N PRO A 25 -10.45 -28.65 0.70
CA PRO A 25 -11.72 -28.63 -0.03
C PRO A 25 -12.13 -29.97 -0.66
N LEU A 26 -11.21 -30.93 -0.86
CA LEU A 26 -11.47 -32.14 -1.66
C LEU A 26 -12.12 -33.29 -0.88
N GLU A 27 -11.97 -33.37 0.45
CA GLU A 27 -12.55 -34.47 1.24
C GLU A 27 -14.08 -34.54 1.18
N LYS A 28 -14.76 -33.40 0.99
CA LYS A 28 -16.24 -33.32 0.89
C LYS A 28 -16.78 -33.86 -0.45
N VAL A 29 -15.92 -34.15 -1.44
CA VAL A 29 -16.32 -34.67 -2.76
C VAL A 29 -16.28 -36.20 -2.83
N LEU A 30 -15.46 -36.87 -2.01
CA LEU A 30 -15.13 -38.30 -2.16
C LEU A 30 -15.96 -39.27 -1.29
N LYS A 31 -16.93 -38.79 -0.51
CA LYS A 31 -17.74 -39.59 0.44
C LYS A 31 -19.25 -39.54 0.18
N LYS A 32 -19.67 -39.88 -1.04
CA LYS A 32 -20.98 -40.47 -1.33
C LYS A 32 -20.86 -41.47 -2.48
N LYS A 33 -21.49 -42.63 -2.34
CA LYS A 33 -21.45 -43.76 -3.29
C LYS A 33 -22.74 -44.56 -3.19
N GLU A 34 -23.11 -45.25 -4.27
CA GLU A 34 -24.37 -45.97 -4.50
C GLU A 34 -25.59 -45.01 -4.54
N GLU A 35 -26.44 -45.00 -5.56
CA GLU A 35 -26.98 -46.13 -6.35
C GLU A 35 -26.83 -45.99 -7.90
N GLU A 36 -26.83 -47.15 -8.59
CA GLU A 36 -27.09 -47.40 -10.03
C GLU A 36 -28.27 -48.41 -10.10
N PRO A 37 -28.91 -48.78 -11.25
CA PRO A 37 -28.51 -48.64 -12.68
C PRO A 37 -29.74 -48.19 -13.57
N PRO A 38 -29.88 -48.51 -14.89
CA PRO A 38 -28.93 -49.02 -15.90
C PRO A 38 -28.85 -48.23 -17.23
N LEU A 39 -27.84 -48.57 -18.04
CA LEU A 39 -27.71 -48.22 -19.47
C LEU A 39 -28.67 -49.04 -20.38
N PRO A 40 -28.74 -48.72 -21.68
CA PRO A 40 -28.15 -49.66 -22.65
C PRO A 40 -27.48 -49.06 -23.91
N PHE A 41 -26.24 -49.51 -24.20
CA PHE A 41 -25.66 -49.83 -25.54
C PHE A 41 -25.57 -48.73 -26.65
N SER A 42 -24.62 -48.75 -27.62
CA SER A 42 -23.52 -49.69 -27.95
C SER A 42 -22.40 -49.08 -28.83
N SER A 43 -21.16 -49.53 -28.59
CA SER A 43 -20.09 -49.92 -29.56
C SER A 43 -19.55 -48.99 -30.68
N SER A 44 -18.20 -48.96 -30.77
CA SER A 44 -17.35 -48.76 -31.97
C SER A 44 -17.42 -47.41 -32.72
N GLY A 45 -16.40 -46.98 -33.45
CA GLY A 45 -15.05 -47.52 -33.71
C GLY A 45 -14.19 -46.47 -34.46
N GLY A 46 -12.86 -46.62 -34.49
CA GLY A 46 -11.96 -45.64 -35.12
C GLY A 46 -11.55 -45.98 -36.55
N GLY A 47 -10.91 -45.04 -37.26
CA GLY A 47 -10.25 -45.29 -38.54
C GLY A 47 -10.08 -44.03 -39.42
N LEU A 48 -8.91 -43.87 -40.03
CA LEU A 48 -8.60 -42.80 -40.99
C LEU A 48 -8.88 -43.25 -42.44
N GLU A 49 -9.30 -42.27 -43.24
CA GLU A 49 -8.91 -42.01 -44.65
C GLU A 49 -9.32 -42.95 -45.82
N ASP A 50 -9.28 -42.33 -47.00
CA ASP A 50 -9.44 -42.81 -48.38
C ASP A 50 -10.74 -43.51 -48.84
N ILE A 51 -11.36 -42.89 -49.87
CA ILE A 51 -11.72 -43.49 -51.18
C ILE A 51 -12.50 -42.44 -52.03
N LEU A 52 -11.88 -41.96 -53.13
CA LEU A 52 -12.46 -41.35 -54.36
C LEU A 52 -13.47 -40.16 -54.22
N GLY A 53 -13.47 -39.06 -55.00
CA GLY A 53 -12.76 -38.70 -56.24
C GLY A 53 -13.75 -38.37 -57.38
N GLY A 54 -14.07 -37.08 -57.65
CA GLY A 54 -15.13 -36.74 -58.64
C GLY A 54 -15.28 -35.27 -59.08
N VAL A 55 -14.87 -35.01 -60.33
CA VAL A 55 -14.92 -33.81 -61.20
C VAL A 55 -16.22 -32.94 -61.26
N SER A 56 -16.07 -31.63 -61.00
CA SER A 56 -16.50 -30.41 -61.77
C SER A 56 -17.91 -30.22 -62.44
N LYS A 57 -18.34 -28.93 -62.43
CA LYS A 57 -19.45 -28.27 -63.21
C LYS A 57 -20.91 -28.58 -62.79
N ASP A 58 -21.91 -27.71 -62.99
CA ASP A 58 -21.99 -26.43 -63.73
C ASP A 58 -22.96 -25.38 -63.09
N LYS A 59 -23.10 -24.17 -63.65
CA LYS A 59 -24.08 -23.12 -63.26
C LYS A 59 -25.34 -23.14 -64.16
N PRO A 60 -26.55 -22.76 -63.68
CA PRO A 60 -27.02 -21.37 -63.91
C PRO A 60 -27.99 -20.76 -62.86
N LYS A 61 -28.14 -19.42 -62.95
CA LYS A 61 -29.32 -18.50 -62.86
C LYS A 61 -30.68 -18.99 -62.28
N GLU A 62 -31.58 -18.15 -61.77
CA GLU A 62 -31.78 -16.69 -61.94
C GLU A 62 -32.41 -16.01 -60.68
N GLY A 63 -32.82 -14.72 -60.76
CA GLY A 63 -33.33 -13.90 -59.64
C GLY A 63 -34.84 -14.07 -59.31
N PRO A 64 -35.62 -13.02 -58.88
CA PRO A 64 -35.37 -11.56 -59.03
C PRO A 64 -35.85 -10.66 -57.84
N LYS A 65 -36.01 -9.34 -58.10
CA LYS A 65 -36.84 -8.31 -57.39
C LYS A 65 -36.28 -7.65 -56.10
N GLU A 66 -36.48 -6.35 -55.84
CA GLU A 66 -36.85 -5.20 -56.71
C GLU A 66 -36.46 -3.84 -56.05
N THR A 67 -36.58 -2.70 -56.75
CA THR A 67 -35.96 -1.40 -56.37
C THR A 67 -36.87 -0.17 -56.54
N GLY A 68 -36.67 0.86 -55.71
CA GLY A 68 -37.06 2.28 -55.91
C GLY A 68 -36.33 3.14 -54.87
N ALA A 69 -35.51 4.15 -55.25
CA ALA A 69 -35.84 5.47 -55.79
C ALA A 69 -36.28 6.46 -54.69
N ASP A 70 -35.76 7.70 -54.57
CA ASP A 70 -34.66 8.43 -55.24
C ASP A 70 -34.19 9.57 -54.25
N LEU A 71 -33.40 10.63 -54.47
CA LEU A 71 -32.74 11.40 -55.56
C LEU A 71 -31.48 12.08 -54.89
N LEU A 72 -30.33 12.49 -55.46
CA LEU A 72 -29.92 13.07 -56.75
C LEU A 72 -30.44 14.52 -57.00
N SER A 73 -29.70 15.49 -57.58
CA SER A 73 -28.27 15.67 -57.93
C SER A 73 -27.98 17.20 -58.05
N SER A 74 -26.81 17.79 -58.32
CA SER A 74 -25.42 17.34 -58.61
C SER A 74 -24.42 18.46 -58.15
N ILE A 75 -23.57 19.23 -58.88
CA ILE A 75 -23.08 19.27 -60.29
C ILE A 75 -21.78 20.13 -60.38
N LEU A 76 -20.71 19.63 -61.03
CA LEU A 76 -19.42 20.29 -61.43
C LEU A 76 -18.54 20.92 -60.31
N GLY A 77 -17.20 20.92 -60.27
CA GLY A 77 -16.08 20.43 -61.11
C GLY A 77 -14.80 21.23 -60.69
N GLY A 78 -13.52 20.88 -60.98
CA GLY A 78 -12.85 19.75 -61.64
C GLY A 78 -11.40 20.14 -62.07
N LYS A 79 -10.47 19.17 -62.21
CA LYS A 79 -9.03 19.32 -62.64
C LYS A 79 -8.08 19.98 -61.61
N GLU A 80 -6.88 19.45 -61.31
CA GLU A 80 -5.62 19.22 -62.08
C GLU A 80 -4.82 20.51 -62.40
N GLU A 81 -3.66 20.70 -61.75
CA GLU A 81 -2.35 21.00 -62.40
C GLU A 81 -1.16 21.07 -61.40
N ALA A 82 0.07 21.05 -61.94
CA ALA A 82 1.38 21.24 -61.31
C ALA A 82 2.18 22.25 -62.19
N PRO A 83 3.52 22.52 -62.10
CA PRO A 83 4.59 21.97 -61.24
C PRO A 83 5.65 23.03 -60.76
N ALA A 84 6.87 22.55 -60.43
CA ALA A 84 8.19 23.21 -60.56
C ALA A 84 8.45 24.60 -59.88
N GLN A 85 9.31 24.68 -58.86
CA GLN A 85 10.79 24.81 -58.96
C GLN A 85 11.33 26.03 -59.74
N LYS A 86 12.11 26.90 -59.06
CA LYS A 86 13.54 27.27 -59.31
C LYS A 86 13.96 28.50 -58.46
N ARG A 87 15.05 28.43 -57.67
CA ARG A 87 16.42 29.02 -57.89
C ARG A 87 16.53 30.53 -57.59
N GLU A 88 17.66 31.12 -57.14
CA GLU A 88 19.02 30.61 -56.85
C GLU A 88 19.82 31.58 -55.92
N GLN A 89 20.74 31.03 -55.09
CA GLN A 89 22.01 31.65 -54.57
C GLN A 89 21.90 32.96 -53.74
N SER A 90 22.88 33.45 -52.95
CA SER A 90 24.27 33.07 -52.58
C SER A 90 24.51 33.49 -51.10
N THR A 91 25.07 32.69 -50.16
CA THR A 91 26.50 32.37 -49.91
C THR A 91 27.47 33.56 -49.91
N PRO A 92 28.51 33.65 -49.03
CA PRO A 92 28.86 32.83 -47.84
C PRO A 92 28.90 33.75 -46.56
N GLU A 93 29.78 33.75 -45.54
CA GLU A 93 31.03 33.03 -45.18
C GLU A 93 31.33 33.02 -43.64
N THR A 94 32.55 33.38 -43.21
CA THR A 94 33.23 33.21 -41.90
C THR A 94 33.22 34.43 -40.95
N GLY A 95 33.67 34.25 -39.69
CA GLY A 95 33.86 35.33 -38.71
C GLY A 95 35.26 35.40 -38.03
N ALA A 96 35.55 36.57 -37.46
CA ALA A 96 36.69 36.99 -36.61
C ALA A 96 36.27 38.34 -35.93
N ASP A 97 36.84 38.86 -34.84
CA ASP A 97 38.01 38.42 -34.09
C ASP A 97 37.97 38.81 -32.58
N LEU A 98 38.91 38.19 -31.86
CA LEU A 98 39.38 38.22 -30.47
C LEU A 98 39.28 39.46 -29.53
N LEU A 99 39.15 39.11 -28.23
CA LEU A 99 39.84 39.65 -27.02
C LEU A 99 39.66 41.10 -26.52
N SER A 100 39.13 41.21 -25.29
CA SER A 100 39.47 42.28 -24.33
C SER A 100 39.46 41.80 -22.86
N SER A 101 40.15 40.70 -22.57
CA SER A 101 40.44 40.32 -21.17
C SER A 101 41.50 41.24 -20.56
N LEU A 102 41.17 42.01 -19.50
CA LEU A 102 42.11 42.48 -18.45
C LEU A 102 41.42 43.33 -17.37
N LEU A 103 41.67 42.98 -16.10
CA LEU A 103 41.56 43.82 -14.87
C LEU A 103 40.17 44.31 -14.39
N GLY A 104 39.94 44.19 -13.07
CA GLY A 104 38.91 44.97 -12.33
C GLY A 104 38.03 44.15 -11.39
N GLY A 105 38.28 44.21 -10.08
CA GLY A 105 37.41 43.60 -9.07
C GLY A 105 37.44 44.37 -7.74
N SER A 106 36.35 44.25 -6.96
CA SER A 106 36.07 45.02 -5.70
C SER A 106 35.84 46.54 -5.93
N SER A 107 35.18 47.32 -5.05
CA SER A 107 34.75 47.09 -3.65
C SER A 107 33.48 47.92 -3.25
N THR A 108 33.12 47.88 -1.96
CA THR A 108 32.03 48.54 -1.18
C THR A 108 32.13 50.08 -1.04
N PRO A 109 31.29 50.88 -0.27
CA PRO A 109 29.92 50.70 0.33
C PRO A 109 28.92 51.94 0.29
N GLN A 110 27.63 51.74 0.65
CA GLN A 110 26.71 52.67 1.41
C GLN A 110 26.33 54.11 0.88
N PRO A 111 25.44 54.94 1.52
CA PRO A 111 24.08 54.69 2.07
C PRO A 111 22.96 55.80 1.88
N LYS A 112 21.67 55.41 1.80
CA LYS A 112 20.41 56.20 2.17
C LYS A 112 20.08 57.48 1.33
N PRO A 113 18.91 58.19 1.48
CA PRO A 113 17.75 58.07 2.41
C PRO A 113 16.32 58.00 1.76
N LYS A 114 15.26 58.31 2.54
CA LYS A 114 13.77 58.29 2.29
C LYS A 114 13.21 59.72 1.99
N PRO A 115 11.96 59.96 1.44
CA PRO A 115 10.64 59.73 2.10
C PRO A 115 9.40 59.40 1.18
N LYS A 116 8.16 59.73 1.63
CA LYS A 116 6.78 59.27 1.20
C LYS A 116 5.89 60.45 0.62
N PRO A 117 4.53 60.39 0.51
CA PRO A 117 3.53 59.49 -0.17
C PRO A 117 2.44 60.23 -1.02
N VAL A 118 1.45 59.53 -1.65
CA VAL A 118 -0.05 59.77 -1.62
C VAL A 118 -0.85 58.99 -2.73
N GLU A 119 -2.08 58.56 -2.38
CA GLU A 119 -3.29 57.99 -3.09
C GLU A 119 -3.39 57.70 -4.62
N SER A 120 -4.09 56.61 -5.02
CA SER A 120 -5.55 56.64 -5.42
C SER A 120 -6.14 55.41 -6.19
N LYS A 121 -7.42 55.09 -5.89
CA LYS A 121 -8.56 54.50 -6.69
C LYS A 121 -8.45 53.26 -7.62
N VAL A 122 -9.61 52.59 -7.81
CA VAL A 122 -9.87 51.42 -8.71
C VAL A 122 -11.26 51.56 -9.37
N SER A 123 -11.48 51.08 -10.61
CA SER A 123 -12.81 51.06 -11.27
C SER A 123 -13.05 49.91 -12.29
N ARG A 124 -14.32 49.50 -12.36
CA ARG A 124 -15.02 48.38 -13.06
C ARG A 124 -14.74 48.12 -14.56
N SER A 125 -15.29 46.98 -15.04
CA SER A 125 -15.54 46.63 -16.45
C SER A 125 -17.00 46.14 -16.67
N PRO A 126 -17.55 46.07 -17.92
CA PRO A 126 -19.00 46.07 -18.19
C PRO A 126 -19.64 44.70 -18.60
N PRO A 127 -20.99 44.63 -18.76
CA PRO A 127 -21.77 43.38 -18.94
C PRO A 127 -22.31 43.12 -20.37
N LEU A 128 -23.00 41.98 -20.56
CA LEU A 128 -23.81 41.61 -21.74
C LEU A 128 -25.25 41.15 -21.34
N PRO A 129 -26.25 41.16 -22.25
CA PRO A 129 -27.68 41.09 -21.91
C PRO A 129 -28.31 39.69 -21.93
N ALA A 130 -29.56 39.58 -21.45
CA ALA A 130 -30.29 38.33 -21.20
C ALA A 130 -31.54 38.10 -22.08
N PRO A 131 -32.03 36.84 -22.21
CA PRO A 131 -33.41 36.51 -22.61
C PRO A 131 -34.36 36.39 -21.39
N LYS A 132 -35.65 36.12 -21.64
CA LYS A 132 -36.77 36.36 -20.68
C LYS A 132 -37.41 35.10 -20.08
N GLY A 133 -37.59 35.12 -18.75
CA GLY A 133 -38.92 35.10 -18.10
C GLY A 133 -39.72 33.79 -17.98
N SER A 134 -39.84 33.31 -16.73
CA SER A 134 -41.13 32.98 -16.10
C SER A 134 -40.97 32.98 -14.56
N GLU A 135 -42.00 33.39 -13.81
CA GLU A 135 -41.90 33.70 -12.38
C GLU A 135 -42.61 32.66 -11.50
N THR A 136 -42.09 32.39 -10.29
CA THR A 136 -42.71 32.76 -8.99
C THR A 136 -41.99 32.07 -7.82
N GLY A 137 -42.02 32.69 -6.62
CA GLY A 137 -41.74 31.99 -5.35
C GLY A 137 -40.40 32.26 -4.64
N ALA A 138 -39.93 33.50 -4.52
CA ALA A 138 -38.68 33.83 -3.78
C ALA A 138 -38.76 35.00 -2.77
N ASP A 139 -39.77 35.88 -2.83
CA ASP A 139 -39.78 37.19 -2.15
C ASP A 139 -40.25 37.20 -0.67
N PHE A 140 -39.99 36.15 0.12
CA PHE A 140 -40.33 36.13 1.55
C PHE A 140 -39.15 35.89 2.51
N LEU A 141 -37.97 35.54 1.98
CA LEU A 141 -36.77 35.27 2.79
C LEU A 141 -35.84 36.48 2.93
N SER A 142 -35.97 37.48 2.05
CA SER A 142 -35.12 38.68 2.01
C SER A 142 -35.37 39.66 3.16
N GLU A 143 -36.60 39.75 3.67
CA GLU A 143 -37.00 40.74 4.68
C GLU A 143 -36.61 40.35 6.12
N ILE A 144 -36.35 39.07 6.38
CA ILE A 144 -36.13 38.54 7.74
C ILE A 144 -34.67 38.69 8.22
N LEU A 145 -33.69 38.74 7.30
CA LEU A 145 -32.27 38.54 7.62
C LEU A 145 -31.42 39.82 7.71
N SER A 146 -32.00 41.02 7.62
CA SER A 146 -31.23 42.28 7.53
C SER A 146 -31.19 43.12 8.83
N LYS A 147 -30.14 42.94 9.66
CA LYS A 147 -29.47 44.02 10.41
C LYS A 147 -28.09 43.60 10.95
N PRO A 148 -27.14 44.54 11.15
CA PRO A 148 -25.71 44.23 11.17
C PRO A 148 -25.10 44.05 12.58
N GLU A 149 -23.94 43.39 12.62
CA GLU A 149 -23.05 43.31 13.79
C GLU A 149 -22.18 44.58 13.95
N PRO A 150 -21.77 44.94 15.18
CA PRO A 150 -20.82 46.02 15.44
C PRO A 150 -19.35 45.57 15.36
N THR A 151 -18.44 46.50 15.05
CA THR A 151 -17.00 46.26 14.90
C THR A 151 -16.24 46.08 16.23
N PRO A 152 -15.08 45.38 16.22
CA PRO A 152 -14.33 45.04 17.43
C PRO A 152 -13.53 46.24 18.01
N ALA A 153 -13.30 46.21 19.32
CA ALA A 153 -12.49 47.18 20.05
C ALA A 153 -11.35 46.52 20.85
N SER A 154 -10.24 47.24 21.00
CA SER A 154 -8.98 46.79 21.62
C SER A 154 -9.08 46.56 23.14
N PRO A 155 -8.18 45.75 23.75
CA PRO A 155 -8.41 45.19 25.09
C PRO A 155 -8.17 46.18 26.24
N ALA A 156 -8.99 46.04 27.29
CA ALA A 156 -8.85 46.72 28.57
C ALA A 156 -8.65 45.72 29.73
N ARG A 157 -8.11 46.20 30.86
CA ARG A 157 -7.63 45.36 31.97
C ARG A 157 -8.73 44.59 32.71
N SER A 158 -8.35 43.41 33.21
CA SER A 158 -9.15 42.57 34.10
C SER A 158 -9.42 43.24 35.46
N VAL A 159 -10.68 43.17 35.92
CA VAL A 159 -11.12 43.48 37.28
C VAL A 159 -11.96 42.29 37.78
N PRO A 160 -11.92 41.89 39.07
CA PRO A 160 -12.54 40.63 39.51
C PRO A 160 -14.06 40.59 39.36
N GLN A 161 -14.61 39.44 38.95
CA GLN A 161 -16.06 39.23 38.94
C GLN A 161 -16.57 38.88 40.35
N PRO A 162 -17.66 39.50 40.83
CA PRO A 162 -18.34 39.07 42.04
C PRO A 162 -19.13 37.76 41.80
N ALA A 163 -19.35 36.97 42.86
CA ALA A 163 -20.00 35.68 42.76
C ALA A 163 -21.44 35.76 42.21
N ARG A 164 -21.77 34.88 41.25
CA ARG A 164 -23.14 34.77 40.71
C ARG A 164 -24.08 34.16 41.75
N LYS A 165 -25.19 34.86 42.04
CA LYS A 165 -26.38 34.26 42.68
C LYS A 165 -27.06 33.29 41.70
N PRO A 166 -27.77 32.25 42.19
CA PRO A 166 -28.55 31.35 41.33
C PRO A 166 -29.69 32.10 40.62
N SER A 167 -30.05 31.66 39.42
CA SER A 167 -31.20 32.19 38.65
C SER A 167 -32.54 31.76 39.23
N ALA A 168 -33.61 32.49 38.85
CA ALA A 168 -34.97 32.29 39.35
C ALA A 168 -35.54 30.88 39.07
N ASN A 169 -36.54 30.49 39.88
CA ASN A 169 -37.05 29.14 39.92
C ASN A 169 -38.18 28.93 38.89
N ILE A 170 -38.16 27.81 38.16
CA ILE A 170 -39.12 27.53 37.06
C ILE A 170 -40.58 27.42 37.58
N GLN A 171 -40.77 27.15 38.87
CA GLN A 171 -42.07 27.11 39.52
C GLN A 171 -42.81 28.46 39.50
N ASP A 172 -42.10 29.59 39.42
CA ASP A 172 -42.71 30.93 39.42
C ASP A 172 -43.39 31.29 38.08
N ILE A 173 -43.15 30.50 37.02
CA ILE A 173 -43.69 30.70 35.67
C ILE A 173 -44.86 29.73 35.37
N LEU A 174 -44.88 28.56 36.04
CA LEU A 174 -45.88 27.52 35.82
C LEU A 174 -47.02 27.64 36.84
N GLY A 175 -48.08 28.37 36.44
CA GLY A 175 -49.27 28.61 37.25
C GLY A 175 -49.84 27.36 37.92
N ALA A 176 -50.21 27.50 39.19
CA ALA A 176 -50.50 26.38 40.08
C ALA A 176 -51.61 25.45 39.58
N SER A 177 -51.29 24.17 39.47
CA SER A 177 -52.26 23.07 39.30
C SER A 177 -51.95 21.99 40.34
N ALA A 178 -52.98 21.46 41.00
CA ALA A 178 -52.83 20.66 42.22
C ALA A 178 -52.15 19.29 41.96
N PRO A 179 -51.25 18.82 42.86
CA PRO A 179 -50.46 17.62 42.64
C PRO A 179 -51.08 16.34 43.22
N GLU A 180 -51.81 15.58 42.40
CA GLU A 180 -52.15 14.15 42.61
C GLU A 180 -52.61 13.55 41.26
N GLU A 181 -52.57 12.24 40.99
CA GLU A 181 -51.92 11.10 41.68
C GLU A 181 -50.51 10.80 41.13
N PRO A 182 -49.69 9.97 41.81
CA PRO A 182 -48.27 9.82 41.46
C PRO A 182 -47.98 8.90 40.26
N SER A 183 -47.43 9.50 39.20
CA SER A 183 -46.56 8.78 38.26
C SER A 183 -45.27 8.35 38.98
N PHE A 184 -45.23 7.09 39.43
CA PHE A 184 -44.15 6.41 40.19
C PHE A 184 -43.62 7.07 41.49
N ALA A 185 -43.92 8.35 41.74
CA ALA A 185 -43.43 9.14 42.87
C ALA A 185 -43.99 8.64 44.20
N GLY A 186 -43.16 7.95 44.98
CA GLY A 186 -43.57 7.24 46.21
C GLY A 186 -43.41 5.72 46.14
N ARG A 187 -43.12 5.15 44.95
CA ARG A 187 -42.78 3.71 44.80
C ARG A 187 -41.27 3.44 44.79
N GLY A 188 -40.43 4.47 44.89
CA GLY A 188 -38.97 4.33 44.76
C GLY A 188 -38.16 5.55 45.17
N GLU A 189 -36.86 5.32 45.29
CA GLU A 189 -35.80 6.29 45.59
C GLU A 189 -35.49 7.16 44.35
N VAL A 190 -35.51 8.48 44.47
CA VAL A 190 -35.12 9.37 43.35
C VAL A 190 -33.59 9.47 43.30
N LEU A 191 -33.00 8.97 42.21
CA LEU A 191 -31.55 8.97 41.99
C LEU A 191 -31.05 10.27 41.33
N ASP A 192 -31.89 10.89 40.51
CA ASP A 192 -31.57 12.12 39.77
C ASP A 192 -32.84 12.83 39.28
N ALA A 193 -32.74 14.13 39.01
CA ALA A 193 -33.81 14.92 38.40
C ALA A 193 -33.27 16.18 37.72
N TYR A 194 -33.63 16.39 36.45
CA TYR A 194 -33.22 17.55 35.65
C TYR A 194 -34.25 17.84 34.55
N GLY A 195 -34.46 19.13 34.23
CA GLY A 195 -35.46 19.54 33.25
C GLY A 195 -36.86 18.98 33.57
N ASN A 196 -37.45 18.24 32.63
CA ASN A 196 -38.72 17.53 32.80
C ASN A 196 -38.55 16.02 33.11
N VAL A 197 -37.35 15.58 33.54
CA VAL A 197 -36.98 14.17 33.76
C VAL A 197 -36.80 13.87 35.24
N ARG A 198 -37.22 12.67 35.68
CA ARG A 198 -36.83 12.05 36.97
C ARG A 198 -36.27 10.65 36.74
N ILE A 199 -35.28 10.24 37.53
CA ILE A 199 -34.75 8.88 37.52
C ILE A 199 -35.03 8.24 38.88
N ILE A 200 -35.84 7.17 38.88
CA ILE A 200 -36.47 6.60 40.08
C ILE A 200 -36.16 5.11 40.21
N LYS A 201 -35.56 4.69 41.31
CA LYS A 201 -35.26 3.29 41.62
C LYS A 201 -36.40 2.67 42.43
N VAL A 202 -37.28 1.96 41.73
CA VAL A 202 -38.45 1.28 42.31
C VAL A 202 -38.07 -0.09 42.87
N LYS A 203 -38.56 -0.43 44.07
CA LYS A 203 -38.27 -1.72 44.70
C LYS A 203 -39.01 -2.85 43.97
N GLY A 204 -38.27 -3.76 43.35
CA GLY A 204 -38.81 -4.91 42.61
C GLY A 204 -38.71 -4.79 41.08
N GLU A 205 -38.42 -3.61 40.55
CA GLU A 205 -38.01 -3.46 39.14
C GLU A 205 -36.50 -3.77 39.02
N PRO A 206 -36.04 -4.47 37.96
CA PRO A 206 -34.63 -4.83 37.78
C PRO A 206 -33.76 -3.65 37.30
N VAL A 207 -34.37 -2.55 36.84
CA VAL A 207 -33.73 -1.35 36.30
C VAL A 207 -34.39 -0.09 36.86
N PRO A 208 -33.68 1.06 36.96
CA PRO A 208 -34.31 2.33 37.29
C PRO A 208 -35.35 2.74 36.24
N ILE A 209 -36.32 3.54 36.67
CA ILE A 209 -37.32 4.15 35.80
C ILE A 209 -36.84 5.54 35.40
N TYR A 210 -36.74 5.80 34.10
CA TYR A 210 -36.50 7.13 33.52
C TYR A 210 -37.86 7.73 33.15
N GLU A 211 -38.38 8.61 34.00
CA GLU A 211 -39.68 9.23 33.82
C GLU A 211 -39.54 10.56 33.07
N VAL A 212 -40.14 10.65 31.88
CA VAL A 212 -40.38 11.91 31.17
C VAL A 212 -41.73 12.48 31.60
N ARG A 213 -41.74 13.70 32.14
CA ARG A 213 -42.98 14.44 32.38
C ARG A 213 -43.38 15.18 31.12
N PHE A 214 -44.53 14.82 30.57
CA PHE A 214 -45.20 15.56 29.49
C PHE A 214 -46.17 16.59 30.08
N PRO A 215 -46.37 17.76 29.45
CA PRO A 215 -47.44 18.67 29.83
C PRO A 215 -48.80 17.99 29.71
N LYS A 216 -49.60 18.01 30.78
CA LYS A 216 -51.01 17.57 30.70
C LYS A 216 -51.78 18.57 29.82
N LEU A 217 -52.62 18.06 28.93
CA LEU A 217 -53.55 18.82 28.09
C LEU A 217 -55.00 18.56 28.57
N SER A 218 -55.81 19.61 28.68
CA SER A 218 -57.26 19.51 28.91
C SER A 218 -57.97 18.86 27.71
N ARG A 219 -59.24 18.48 27.86
CA ARG A 219 -60.03 17.94 26.74
C ARG A 219 -60.18 18.95 25.59
N GLU A 220 -60.30 20.23 25.92
CA GLU A 220 -60.41 21.33 24.94
C GLU A 220 -59.07 21.55 24.23
N GLU A 221 -57.96 21.56 24.99
CA GLU A 221 -56.61 21.67 24.45
C GLU A 221 -56.26 20.49 23.55
N GLN A 222 -56.69 19.26 23.87
CA GLN A 222 -56.51 18.09 23.00
C GLN A 222 -57.27 18.21 21.68
N GLN A 223 -58.48 18.77 21.69
CA GLN A 223 -59.26 19.02 20.48
C GLN A 223 -58.64 20.13 19.63
N LEU A 224 -58.25 21.26 20.25
CA LEU A 224 -57.54 22.36 19.58
C LEU A 224 -56.21 21.87 18.97
N PHE A 225 -55.42 21.11 19.74
CA PHE A 225 -54.16 20.51 19.30
C PHE A 225 -54.35 19.67 18.04
N LYS A 226 -55.41 18.85 18.00
CA LYS A 226 -55.74 18.05 16.81
C LYS A 226 -56.10 18.94 15.61
N ARG A 227 -57.03 19.89 15.77
CA ARG A 227 -57.48 20.79 14.68
C ARG A 227 -56.33 21.63 14.13
N ILE A 228 -55.54 22.27 15.00
CA ILE A 228 -54.39 23.09 14.59
C ILE A 228 -53.34 22.22 13.88
N LYS A 229 -53.09 20.98 14.33
CA LYS A 229 -52.17 20.06 13.64
C LYS A 229 -52.68 19.69 12.24
N GLU A 230 -53.97 19.38 12.08
CA GLU A 230 -54.58 19.05 10.79
C GLU A 230 -54.60 20.26 9.84
N ARG A 231 -54.93 21.46 10.37
CA ARG A 231 -54.84 22.74 9.67
C ARG A 231 -53.40 23.04 9.23
N ALA A 232 -52.43 22.92 10.12
CA ALA A 232 -51.02 23.22 9.84
C ALA A 232 -50.38 22.24 8.84
N ILE A 233 -50.79 20.97 8.81
CA ILE A 233 -50.39 20.00 7.77
C ILE A 233 -50.93 20.41 6.38
N THR A 234 -52.04 21.15 6.32
CA THR A 234 -52.72 21.54 5.08
C THR A 234 -52.29 22.93 4.57
N GLU A 235 -52.13 23.89 5.48
CA GLU A 235 -51.79 25.29 5.15
C GLU A 235 -50.28 25.54 5.00
N ILE A 236 -49.42 24.77 5.69
CA ILE A 236 -47.95 24.93 5.57
C ILE A 236 -47.44 24.13 4.37
N GLN A 237 -47.53 24.73 3.18
CA GLN A 237 -47.02 24.16 1.92
C GLN A 237 -45.47 24.17 1.80
N ILE A 238 -44.76 24.59 2.84
CA ILE A 238 -43.29 24.53 2.90
C ILE A 238 -42.88 23.09 3.16
N ASP A 239 -42.21 22.46 2.19
CA ASP A 239 -41.55 21.17 2.43
C ASP A 239 -40.52 21.34 3.57
N PRO A 240 -40.62 20.60 4.68
CA PRO A 240 -39.65 20.70 5.77
C PRO A 240 -38.20 20.50 5.32
N THR A 241 -37.93 19.68 4.28
CA THR A 241 -36.57 19.45 3.80
C THR A 241 -35.98 20.63 3.03
N ALA A 242 -36.82 21.54 2.52
CA ALA A 242 -36.38 22.75 1.81
C ALA A 242 -35.70 23.79 2.74
N ILE A 243 -35.79 23.63 4.06
CA ILE A 243 -35.00 24.38 5.04
C ILE A 243 -33.94 23.44 5.64
N PRO A 244 -32.66 23.52 5.22
CA PRO A 244 -31.63 22.56 5.65
C PRO A 244 -31.32 22.62 7.14
N ASN A 245 -31.33 23.81 7.74
CA ASN A 245 -31.00 24.05 9.14
C ASN A 245 -32.15 23.64 10.09
N PRO A 246 -32.00 22.63 10.96
CA PRO A 246 -33.09 22.14 11.80
C PRO A 246 -33.60 23.14 12.84
N GLU A 247 -32.74 24.03 13.37
CA GLU A 247 -33.19 25.06 14.32
C GLU A 247 -34.02 26.14 13.65
N GLU A 248 -33.65 26.52 12.44
CA GLU A 248 -34.34 27.52 11.63
C GLU A 248 -35.66 26.98 11.09
N ARG A 249 -35.65 25.74 10.56
CA ARG A 249 -36.85 24.96 10.24
C ARG A 249 -37.82 24.94 11.41
N ARG A 250 -37.34 24.62 12.63
CA ARG A 250 -38.16 24.65 13.85
C ARG A 250 -38.68 26.04 14.18
N LYS A 251 -37.87 27.11 14.08
CA LYS A 251 -38.31 28.49 14.33
C LYS A 251 -39.43 28.92 13.37
N VAL A 252 -39.31 28.61 12.07
CA VAL A 252 -40.33 28.91 11.06
C VAL A 252 -41.65 28.19 11.36
N PHE A 253 -41.61 26.88 11.58
CA PHE A 253 -42.81 26.09 11.89
C PHE A 253 -43.42 26.48 13.25
N LEU A 254 -42.60 26.78 14.27
CA LEU A 254 -43.07 27.26 15.57
C LEU A 254 -43.81 28.59 15.44
N ASN A 255 -43.29 29.55 14.66
CA ASN A 255 -43.93 30.84 14.46
C ASN A 255 -45.25 30.71 13.67
N ALA A 256 -45.29 29.85 12.64
CA ALA A 256 -46.52 29.57 11.89
C ALA A 256 -47.60 28.94 12.78
N VAL A 257 -47.26 27.90 13.55
CA VAL A 257 -48.20 27.22 14.47
C VAL A 257 -48.62 28.15 15.62
N LYS A 258 -47.71 28.94 16.21
CA LYS A 258 -48.06 29.98 17.19
C LYS A 258 -49.09 30.96 16.64
N LYS A 259 -48.97 31.38 15.37
CA LYS A 259 -49.95 32.26 14.72
C LYS A 259 -51.33 31.59 14.62
N MET A 260 -51.40 30.35 14.14
CA MET A 260 -52.65 29.58 14.03
C MET A 260 -53.35 29.40 15.41
N ILE A 261 -52.59 29.13 16.47
CA ILE A 261 -53.14 29.02 17.84
C ILE A 261 -53.64 30.38 18.33
N LYS A 262 -52.95 31.49 18.04
CA LYS A 262 -53.43 32.84 18.40
C LYS A 262 -54.68 33.25 17.62
N GLU A 263 -54.85 32.77 16.40
CA GLU A 263 -56.07 32.99 15.60
C GLU A 263 -57.28 32.23 16.17
N GLU A 264 -57.11 30.94 16.50
CA GLU A 264 -58.23 30.09 16.95
C GLU A 264 -58.51 30.17 18.46
N ALA A 265 -57.50 30.43 19.28
CA ALA A 265 -57.59 30.41 20.74
C ALA A 265 -56.74 31.53 21.44
N PRO A 266 -57.02 32.81 21.17
CA PRO A 266 -56.30 33.96 21.74
C PRO A 266 -56.44 34.12 23.27
N HIS A 267 -57.26 33.30 23.92
CA HIS A 267 -57.49 33.34 25.38
C HIS A 267 -56.42 32.58 26.19
N TYR A 268 -55.58 31.76 25.56
CA TYR A 268 -54.44 31.14 26.23
C TYR A 268 -53.29 32.14 26.42
N SER A 269 -52.57 32.04 27.54
CA SER A 269 -51.39 32.86 27.78
C SER A 269 -50.26 32.55 26.79
N GLU A 270 -49.41 33.53 26.50
CA GLU A 270 -48.30 33.40 25.53
C GLU A 270 -47.44 32.14 25.78
N GLY A 271 -47.09 31.87 27.04
CA GLY A 271 -46.33 30.68 27.43
C GLY A 271 -47.11 29.36 27.26
N ARG A 272 -48.44 29.36 27.37
CA ARG A 272 -49.26 28.16 27.09
C ARG A 272 -49.40 27.94 25.59
N ILE A 273 -49.56 29.01 24.81
CA ILE A 273 -49.51 28.97 23.34
C ILE A 273 -48.16 28.45 22.86
N GLU A 274 -47.05 28.86 23.48
CA GLU A 274 -45.70 28.35 23.16
C GLU A 274 -45.54 26.86 23.48
N VAL A 275 -46.02 26.37 24.63
CA VAL A 275 -46.03 24.94 24.96
C VAL A 275 -46.87 24.13 23.97
N LEU A 276 -48.08 24.61 23.63
CA LEU A 276 -48.95 23.95 22.64
C LEU A 276 -48.29 23.93 21.26
N ALA A 277 -47.73 25.06 20.81
CA ALA A 277 -47.06 25.16 19.52
C ALA A 277 -45.85 24.23 19.43
N ASP A 278 -44.98 24.18 20.45
CA ASP A 278 -43.81 23.31 20.41
C ASP A 278 -44.20 21.83 20.46
N MET A 279 -45.25 21.45 21.21
CA MET A 279 -45.78 20.08 21.19
C MET A 279 -46.37 19.70 19.82
N ILE A 280 -47.04 20.62 19.10
CA ILE A 280 -47.52 20.38 17.74
C ILE A 280 -46.33 20.23 16.77
N VAL A 281 -45.35 21.14 16.83
CA VAL A 281 -44.15 21.11 15.98
C VAL A 281 -43.30 19.85 16.23
N GLN A 282 -43.16 19.40 17.48
CA GLN A 282 -42.54 18.11 17.83
C GLN A 282 -43.23 16.89 17.19
N GLN A 283 -44.54 16.96 16.93
CA GLN A 283 -45.25 15.93 16.15
C GLN A 283 -45.21 16.16 14.64
N MET A 284 -45.23 17.41 14.17
CA MET A 284 -45.22 17.74 12.74
C MET A 284 -43.86 17.48 12.08
N ILE A 285 -42.76 17.88 12.71
CA ILE A 285 -41.40 17.76 12.15
C ILE A 285 -40.39 17.03 13.06
N GLY A 286 -40.73 16.76 14.32
CA GLY A 286 -39.87 16.02 15.26
C GLY A 286 -40.18 14.51 15.35
N TYR A 287 -39.59 13.84 16.34
CA TYR A 287 -39.74 12.39 16.58
C TYR A 287 -40.89 12.02 17.52
N GLY A 288 -41.90 12.89 17.66
CA GLY A 288 -43.08 12.65 18.51
C GLY A 288 -42.69 12.39 19.96
N LYS A 289 -43.20 11.28 20.55
CA LYS A 289 -42.93 10.92 21.96
C LYS A 289 -41.45 10.65 22.26
N LEU A 290 -40.60 10.36 21.26
CA LEU A 290 -39.16 10.14 21.44
C LEU A 290 -38.35 11.44 21.51
N ASP A 291 -38.90 12.56 21.04
CA ASP A 291 -38.17 13.82 20.88
C ASP A 291 -37.48 14.33 22.18
N PRO A 292 -38.09 14.24 23.39
CA PRO A 292 -37.38 14.55 24.64
C PRO A 292 -36.16 13.66 24.90
N LEU A 293 -36.22 12.37 24.55
CA LEU A 293 -35.12 11.42 24.69
C LEU A 293 -34.00 11.72 23.67
N VAL A 294 -34.37 12.05 22.43
CA VAL A 294 -33.42 12.42 21.37
C VAL A 294 -32.70 13.73 21.71
N ARG A 295 -33.30 14.62 22.51
CA ARG A 295 -32.64 15.87 22.97
C ARG A 295 -31.78 15.72 24.22
N ASP A 296 -31.96 14.69 25.06
CA ASP A 296 -31.19 14.54 26.30
C ASP A 296 -29.77 13.96 26.08
N ASP A 297 -28.73 14.78 26.16
CA ASP A 297 -27.32 14.38 25.99
C ASP A 297 -26.84 13.38 27.08
N ASN A 298 -27.58 13.23 28.19
CA ASN A 298 -27.33 12.20 29.20
C ASN A 298 -27.72 10.79 28.76
N LEU A 299 -28.42 10.64 27.62
CA LEU A 299 -28.74 9.35 27.00
C LEU A 299 -27.73 8.99 25.91
N GLU A 300 -27.39 7.70 25.87
CA GLU A 300 -26.45 7.06 24.95
C GLU A 300 -27.17 6.16 23.92
N GLU A 301 -28.32 5.59 24.30
CA GLU A 301 -29.14 4.76 23.41
C GLU A 301 -30.63 4.83 23.81
N ILE A 302 -31.52 4.76 22.83
CA ILE A 302 -33.00 4.76 22.98
C ILE A 302 -33.55 3.57 22.21
N MET A 303 -34.38 2.73 22.84
CA MET A 303 -34.80 1.43 22.33
C MET A 303 -36.33 1.28 22.40
N VAL A 304 -36.99 1.32 21.25
CA VAL A 304 -38.40 0.94 21.04
C VAL A 304 -38.44 -0.54 20.67
N ILE A 305 -39.12 -1.36 21.46
CA ILE A 305 -39.04 -2.84 21.43
C ILE A 305 -40.36 -3.53 21.01
N GLY A 306 -41.12 -2.88 20.14
CA GLY A 306 -42.46 -3.31 19.69
C GLY A 306 -43.61 -2.51 20.28
N THR A 307 -44.83 -2.81 19.82
CA THR A 307 -46.06 -2.10 20.19
C THR A 307 -46.56 -2.51 21.58
N GLY A 308 -47.23 -1.60 22.30
CA GLY A 308 -47.72 -1.80 23.67
C GLY A 308 -46.65 -1.86 24.77
N ARG A 309 -45.37 -1.88 24.41
CA ARG A 309 -44.22 -2.04 25.32
C ARG A 309 -43.61 -0.70 25.72
N PRO A 310 -42.96 -0.60 26.91
CA PRO A 310 -42.24 0.59 27.31
C PRO A 310 -40.97 0.77 26.49
N VAL A 311 -40.65 2.02 26.14
CA VAL A 311 -39.35 2.38 25.56
C VAL A 311 -38.28 2.24 26.64
N TYR A 312 -37.12 1.70 26.29
CA TYR A 312 -35.95 1.62 27.16
C TYR A 312 -34.90 2.66 26.74
N VAL A 313 -34.04 3.08 27.66
CA VAL A 313 -32.94 4.01 27.38
C VAL A 313 -31.68 3.61 28.14
N TRP A 314 -30.51 3.81 27.54
CA TRP A 314 -29.23 3.71 28.23
C TRP A 314 -28.79 5.11 28.70
N HIS A 315 -28.87 5.36 30.00
CA HIS A 315 -28.45 6.62 30.60
C HIS A 315 -26.97 6.57 31.01
N ARG A 316 -26.15 7.52 30.57
CA ARG A 316 -24.68 7.53 30.75
C ARG A 316 -24.23 7.35 32.21
N ARG A 317 -25.00 7.86 33.18
CA ARG A 317 -24.76 7.71 34.64
C ARG A 317 -25.39 6.46 35.29
N PHE A 318 -26.47 5.92 34.74
CA PHE A 318 -27.31 4.91 35.42
C PHE A 318 -27.45 3.58 34.67
N ASN A 319 -26.87 3.48 33.46
CA ASN A 319 -26.98 2.33 32.54
C ASN A 319 -28.43 2.17 32.03
N MET A 320 -28.87 0.94 31.78
CA MET A 320 -30.22 0.63 31.29
C MET A 320 -31.32 1.14 32.24
N CYS A 321 -32.26 1.91 31.72
CA CYS A 321 -33.46 2.39 32.40
C CYS A 321 -34.72 2.09 31.57
N LYS A 322 -35.84 1.83 32.26
CA LYS A 322 -37.18 1.63 31.68
C LYS A 322 -37.93 2.97 31.66
N THR A 323 -38.53 3.39 30.55
CA THR A 323 -39.28 4.67 30.54
C THR A 323 -40.76 4.50 30.84
N ASN A 324 -41.45 5.62 31.07
CA ASN A 324 -42.91 5.72 31.09
C ASN A 324 -43.53 5.94 29.69
N ILE A 325 -42.74 5.94 28.61
CA ILE A 325 -43.21 6.15 27.23
C ILE A 325 -43.62 4.81 26.63
N THR A 326 -44.81 4.76 26.04
CA THR A 326 -45.38 3.60 25.34
C THR A 326 -46.06 4.04 24.04
N PHE A 327 -46.10 3.11 23.07
CA PHE A 327 -46.80 3.26 21.80
C PHE A 327 -47.96 2.25 21.74
N PRO A 328 -49.22 2.68 21.94
CA PRO A 328 -50.38 1.79 21.88
C PRO A 328 -50.71 1.35 20.44
N GLU A 329 -50.42 2.18 19.44
CA GLU A 329 -50.63 1.89 18.03
C GLU A 329 -49.30 1.70 17.29
N GLU A 330 -49.20 0.61 16.53
CA GLU A 330 -48.07 0.34 15.61
C GLU A 330 -47.80 1.52 14.67
N LYS A 331 -48.88 2.16 14.18
CA LYS A 331 -48.81 3.30 13.25
C LYS A 331 -48.04 4.50 13.83
N GLU A 332 -48.02 4.71 15.15
CA GLU A 332 -47.16 5.75 15.74
C GLU A 332 -45.67 5.48 15.49
N ILE A 333 -45.25 4.21 15.56
CA ILE A 333 -43.85 3.81 15.35
C ILE A 333 -43.50 3.84 13.87
N LEU A 334 -44.39 3.32 13.00
CA LEU A 334 -44.22 3.36 11.54
C LEU A 334 -44.06 4.81 11.02
N ASN A 335 -44.90 5.75 11.48
CA ASN A 335 -44.78 7.16 11.09
C ASN A 335 -43.40 7.77 11.44
N ILE A 336 -42.77 7.32 12.54
CA ILE A 336 -41.42 7.77 12.92
C ILE A 336 -40.36 7.13 12.03
N ILE A 337 -40.49 5.82 11.76
CA ILE A 337 -39.60 5.05 10.88
C ILE A 337 -39.62 5.59 9.44
N GLU A 338 -40.81 5.81 8.87
CA GLU A 338 -41.00 6.40 7.53
C GLU A 338 -40.45 7.83 7.43
N ARG A 339 -40.60 8.63 8.50
CA ARG A 339 -40.03 9.99 8.57
C ARG A 339 -38.50 9.96 8.56
N ILE A 340 -37.90 9.11 9.39
CA ILE A 340 -36.45 8.92 9.43
C ILE A 340 -35.95 8.44 8.07
N ALA A 341 -36.60 7.44 7.48
CA ALA A 341 -36.26 6.94 6.15
C ALA A 341 -36.32 8.04 5.08
N ARG A 342 -37.38 8.86 5.05
CA ARG A 342 -37.51 9.98 4.11
C ARG A 342 -36.44 11.05 4.31
N GLU A 343 -36.16 11.45 5.55
CA GLU A 343 -35.16 12.49 5.86
C GLU A 343 -33.72 12.04 5.52
N VAL A 344 -33.43 10.74 5.60
CA VAL A 344 -32.12 10.15 5.26
C VAL A 344 -32.04 9.57 3.84
N GLY A 345 -33.05 9.80 3.00
CA GLY A 345 -33.09 9.36 1.60
C GLY A 345 -33.15 7.83 1.41
N ARG A 346 -33.65 7.08 2.38
CA ARG A 346 -33.81 5.62 2.35
C ARG A 346 -35.29 5.20 2.27
N ARG A 347 -35.52 3.93 1.93
CA ARG A 347 -36.84 3.30 1.83
C ARG A 347 -36.90 2.09 2.75
N ILE A 348 -38.03 1.92 3.44
CA ILE A 348 -38.36 0.80 4.31
C ILE A 348 -39.82 0.43 4.10
N ASP A 349 -40.08 -0.84 3.81
CA ASP A 349 -41.39 -1.42 3.57
C ASP A 349 -41.32 -2.96 3.70
N GLN A 350 -42.38 -3.69 3.35
CA GLN A 350 -42.41 -5.16 3.49
C GLN A 350 -41.41 -5.91 2.59
N GLN A 351 -40.85 -5.28 1.55
CA GLN A 351 -39.78 -5.85 0.71
C GLN A 351 -38.40 -5.50 1.27
N SER A 352 -38.24 -4.32 1.87
CA SER A 352 -37.03 -3.88 2.58
C SER A 352 -37.34 -3.56 4.05
N PRO A 353 -37.59 -4.57 4.91
CA PRO A 353 -38.09 -4.36 6.28
C PRO A 353 -37.04 -3.92 7.31
N LEU A 354 -35.82 -3.59 6.86
CA LEU A 354 -34.67 -3.20 7.68
C LEU A 354 -34.20 -1.80 7.25
N LEU A 355 -33.96 -0.92 8.23
CA LEU A 355 -33.42 0.42 8.02
C LEU A 355 -32.25 0.67 8.96
N ASP A 356 -31.05 0.73 8.41
CA ASP A 356 -29.90 1.37 9.04
C ASP A 356 -29.69 2.75 8.42
N ALA A 357 -29.50 3.76 9.25
CA ALA A 357 -29.50 5.17 8.87
C ALA A 357 -28.70 6.05 9.85
N ARG A 358 -28.45 7.30 9.44
CA ARG A 358 -27.81 8.33 10.26
C ARG A 358 -28.64 9.61 10.25
N LEU A 359 -28.96 10.14 11.43
CA LEU A 359 -29.78 11.35 11.59
C LEU A 359 -28.95 12.64 11.41
N PRO A 360 -29.58 13.81 11.16
CA PRO A 360 -28.88 15.08 11.02
C PRO A 360 -28.10 15.57 12.26
N ASP A 361 -28.39 15.04 13.46
CA ASP A 361 -27.62 15.28 14.68
C ASP A 361 -26.34 14.39 14.77
N GLY A 362 -26.14 13.52 13.78
CA GLY A 362 -25.07 12.54 13.70
C GLY A 362 -25.38 11.18 14.33
N SER A 363 -26.50 11.01 15.03
CA SER A 363 -26.88 9.76 15.73
C SER A 363 -27.15 8.61 14.75
N ARG A 364 -26.77 7.38 15.13
CA ARG A 364 -27.11 6.16 14.37
C ARG A 364 -28.55 5.74 14.65
N VAL A 365 -29.28 5.25 13.65
CA VAL A 365 -30.59 4.61 13.82
C VAL A 365 -30.59 3.26 13.12
N ASN A 366 -30.96 2.22 13.86
CA ASN A 366 -31.44 0.95 13.31
C ASN A 366 -32.96 0.87 13.56
N ALA A 367 -33.74 0.40 12.59
CA ALA A 367 -35.16 0.12 12.76
C ALA A 367 -35.60 -1.09 11.93
N THR A 368 -36.62 -1.83 12.42
CA THR A 368 -37.15 -3.01 11.74
C THR A 368 -38.67 -3.07 11.82
N ILE A 369 -39.32 -3.54 10.76
CA ILE A 369 -40.79 -3.66 10.67
C ILE A 369 -41.24 -5.11 10.40
N PRO A 370 -42.52 -5.46 10.65
CA PRO A 370 -43.06 -6.76 10.28
C PRO A 370 -42.87 -7.09 8.79
N PRO A 371 -42.61 -8.35 8.42
CA PRO A 371 -42.69 -9.54 9.26
C PRO A 371 -41.44 -9.86 10.12
N ILE A 372 -40.36 -9.08 10.03
CA ILE A 372 -39.11 -9.38 10.75
C ILE A 372 -39.24 -9.10 12.25
N SER A 373 -39.88 -8.01 12.64
CA SER A 373 -40.19 -7.70 14.04
C SER A 373 -41.58 -8.24 14.43
N LEU A 374 -41.60 -9.45 14.99
CA LEU A 374 -42.82 -10.19 15.37
C LEU A 374 -43.73 -9.45 16.36
N ASP A 375 -43.15 -8.64 17.24
CA ASP A 375 -43.86 -7.86 18.27
C ASP A 375 -44.24 -6.43 17.80
N GLY A 376 -44.23 -6.20 16.49
CA GLY A 376 -44.37 -4.88 15.88
C GLY A 376 -43.06 -4.09 15.85
N PRO A 377 -43.07 -2.90 15.22
CA PRO A 377 -41.85 -2.21 14.81
C PRO A 377 -40.89 -1.83 15.94
N THR A 378 -39.59 -1.91 15.65
CA THR A 378 -38.51 -1.53 16.57
C THR A 378 -37.71 -0.33 16.06
N ILE A 379 -37.14 0.44 16.98
CA ILE A 379 -36.21 1.54 16.69
C ILE A 379 -35.12 1.55 17.76
N THR A 380 -33.85 1.54 17.36
CA THR A 380 -32.71 1.76 18.23
C THR A 380 -31.94 3.00 17.76
N ILE A 381 -32.01 4.09 18.54
CA ILE A 381 -31.29 5.34 18.27
C ILE A 381 -30.06 5.39 19.18
N ARG A 382 -28.84 5.38 18.61
CA ARG A 382 -27.58 5.41 19.36
C ARG A 382 -26.91 6.79 19.22
N LYS A 383 -26.71 7.45 20.35
CA LYS A 383 -26.44 8.89 20.45
C LYS A 383 -25.00 9.21 20.87
N PHE A 384 -24.38 10.10 20.10
CA PHE A 384 -23.09 10.70 20.46
C PHE A 384 -23.27 11.82 21.49
N LYS A 385 -22.22 12.10 22.28
CA LYS A 385 -22.22 13.20 23.26
C LYS A 385 -21.84 14.49 22.56
N LYS A 386 -22.56 15.59 22.80
CA LYS A 386 -22.34 16.88 22.10
C LYS A 386 -21.00 17.54 22.45
N ASP A 387 -20.51 17.35 23.68
CA ASP A 387 -19.14 17.69 24.10
C ASP A 387 -18.45 16.36 24.45
N PRO A 388 -17.51 15.84 23.65
CA PRO A 388 -16.89 14.55 23.90
C PRO A 388 -16.05 14.59 25.20
N LEU A 389 -15.81 13.43 25.82
CA LEU A 389 -14.89 13.37 26.95
C LEU A 389 -13.47 13.67 26.47
N THR A 390 -12.78 14.58 27.17
CA THR A 390 -11.40 14.96 26.85
C THR A 390 -10.39 14.17 27.66
N ILE A 391 -9.10 14.32 27.32
CA ILE A 391 -8.00 13.75 28.11
C ILE A 391 -8.07 14.17 29.58
N ILE A 392 -8.56 15.38 29.88
CA ILE A 392 -8.72 15.90 31.24
C ILE A 392 -9.81 15.14 32.02
N ASP A 393 -10.89 14.72 31.35
CA ASP A 393 -11.89 13.85 31.96
C ASP A 393 -11.37 12.43 32.14
N LEU A 394 -10.60 11.90 31.17
CA LEU A 394 -9.98 10.58 31.30
C LEU A 394 -9.03 10.52 32.52
N ILE A 395 -8.22 11.56 32.76
CA ILE A 395 -7.38 11.69 33.96
C ILE A 395 -8.26 11.80 35.22
N LYS A 396 -9.25 12.70 35.23
CA LYS A 396 -10.12 12.93 36.41
C LYS A 396 -11.00 11.73 36.78
N TYR A 397 -11.29 10.82 35.84
CA TYR A 397 -11.95 9.54 36.12
C TYR A 397 -10.98 8.43 36.56
N GLY A 398 -9.67 8.68 36.55
CA GLY A 398 -8.61 7.71 36.82
C GLY A 398 -8.42 6.68 35.70
N THR A 399 -8.79 7.01 34.47
CA THR A 399 -8.61 6.11 33.31
C THR A 399 -7.12 5.98 32.94
N ILE A 400 -6.40 7.08 33.13
CA ILE A 400 -4.94 7.30 33.03
C ILE A 400 -4.56 8.34 34.10
N ASN A 401 -3.27 8.64 34.27
CA ASN A 401 -2.79 9.78 35.07
C ASN A 401 -2.22 10.89 34.15
N SER A 402 -1.82 12.03 34.74
CA SER A 402 -1.26 13.18 34.04
C SER A 402 0.08 12.88 33.36
N GLU A 403 0.96 12.13 34.03
CA GLU A 403 2.27 11.67 33.50
C GLU A 403 2.11 10.86 32.21
N ILE A 404 1.24 9.85 32.21
CA ILE A 404 0.93 9.02 31.04
C ILE A 404 0.24 9.84 29.94
N ALA A 405 -0.63 10.78 30.30
CA ALA A 405 -1.26 11.68 29.33
C ALA A 405 -0.23 12.61 28.65
N ALA A 406 0.78 13.08 29.38
CA ALA A 406 1.88 13.88 28.83
C ALA A 406 2.84 13.05 27.97
N LEU A 407 3.14 11.81 28.38
CA LEU A 407 3.89 10.85 27.57
C LEU A 407 3.15 10.52 26.26
N PHE A 408 1.84 10.28 26.35
CA PHE A 408 0.98 10.10 25.17
C PHE A 408 0.93 11.35 24.29
N TRP A 409 0.95 12.55 24.86
CA TRP A 409 1.08 13.79 24.09
C TRP A 409 2.41 13.80 23.32
N VAL A 410 3.57 13.52 23.96
CA VAL A 410 4.87 13.44 23.25
C VAL A 410 4.88 12.34 22.17
N PHE A 411 4.26 11.18 22.42
CA PHE A 411 4.13 10.12 21.42
C PHE A 411 3.24 10.52 20.24
N VAL A 412 2.10 11.19 20.46
CA VAL A 412 1.24 11.68 19.37
C VAL A 412 1.94 12.82 18.63
N ASP A 413 2.53 13.77 19.32
CA ASP A 413 3.28 14.92 18.79
C ASP A 413 4.41 14.49 17.84
N GLY A 414 5.28 13.58 18.30
CA GLY A 414 6.44 13.13 17.52
C GLY A 414 7.57 14.16 17.40
N LEU A 415 7.49 15.27 18.13
CA LEU A 415 8.47 16.35 18.23
C LEU A 415 8.95 16.84 16.86
N GLY A 416 8.03 16.89 15.89
CA GLY A 416 8.28 17.34 14.51
C GLY A 416 9.09 16.38 13.63
N VAL A 417 9.43 15.16 14.09
CA VAL A 417 10.28 14.22 13.31
C VAL A 417 9.68 12.84 13.11
N LYS A 418 9.17 12.18 14.17
CA LYS A 418 8.46 10.89 14.04
C LYS A 418 7.33 10.76 15.06
N PRO A 419 6.07 11.02 14.68
CA PRO A 419 4.93 10.64 15.52
C PRO A 419 4.93 9.11 15.73
N ALA A 420 4.61 8.70 16.95
CA ALA A 420 4.46 7.29 17.28
C ALA A 420 3.16 6.76 16.69
N ASN A 421 3.20 5.54 16.18
CA ASN A 421 2.02 4.89 15.65
C ASN A 421 1.32 4.14 16.78
N VAL A 422 0.03 4.43 17.01
CA VAL A 422 -0.69 4.05 18.24
C VAL A 422 -1.94 3.22 17.95
N LEU A 423 -2.02 2.06 18.60
CA LEU A 423 -3.09 1.09 18.49
C LEU A 423 -3.88 1.05 19.81
N VAL A 424 -5.04 1.70 19.84
CA VAL A 424 -5.96 1.64 20.99
C VAL A 424 -6.78 0.36 20.91
N ALA A 425 -6.65 -0.52 21.91
CA ALA A 425 -7.29 -1.83 21.93
C ALA A 425 -8.06 -2.08 23.23
N GLY A 426 -9.08 -2.95 23.17
CA GLY A 426 -10.06 -3.13 24.23
C GLY A 426 -11.36 -3.77 23.75
N GLY A 427 -12.08 -4.41 24.67
CA GLY A 427 -13.41 -4.97 24.42
C GLY A 427 -14.50 -3.93 24.13
N THR A 428 -15.69 -4.39 23.75
CA THR A 428 -16.82 -3.51 23.40
C THR A 428 -17.24 -2.64 24.58
N GLY A 429 -17.44 -1.34 24.34
CA GLY A 429 -17.79 -0.36 25.38
C GLY A 429 -16.67 -0.03 26.38
N SER A 430 -15.43 -0.50 26.18
CA SER A 430 -14.30 -0.21 27.08
C SER A 430 -13.83 1.24 27.05
N GLY A 431 -14.14 1.97 25.97
CA GLY A 431 -13.79 3.38 25.78
C GLY A 431 -12.83 3.66 24.63
N LYS A 432 -12.48 2.68 23.78
CA LYS A 432 -11.50 2.81 22.68
C LYS A 432 -11.65 4.11 21.88
N THR A 433 -12.82 4.35 21.27
CA THR A 433 -13.07 5.57 20.47
C THR A 433 -12.94 6.84 21.30
N THR A 434 -13.29 6.81 22.59
CA THR A 434 -13.11 7.94 23.52
C THR A 434 -11.64 8.24 23.82
N MET A 435 -10.82 7.20 23.98
CA MET A 435 -9.36 7.34 24.11
C MET A 435 -8.74 7.85 22.81
N LEU A 436 -9.10 7.25 21.67
CA LEU A 436 -8.66 7.69 20.34
C LEU A 436 -9.01 9.16 20.08
N ASN A 437 -10.22 9.59 20.45
CA ASN A 437 -10.66 10.98 20.36
C ASN A 437 -9.86 11.91 21.29
N SER A 438 -9.52 11.45 22.50
CA SER A 438 -8.72 12.22 23.45
C SER A 438 -7.26 12.36 23.00
N LEU A 439 -6.69 11.32 22.40
CA LEU A 439 -5.35 11.35 21.81
C LEU A 439 -5.30 12.24 20.55
N GLY A 440 -6.37 12.24 19.74
CA GLY A 440 -6.50 13.14 18.60
C GLY A 440 -6.52 14.64 18.95
N MET A 441 -6.67 15.00 20.24
CA MET A 441 -6.52 16.38 20.71
C MET A 441 -5.05 16.82 20.80
N PHE A 442 -4.10 15.88 20.84
CA PHE A 442 -2.65 16.12 20.88
C PHE A 442 -1.99 16.17 19.48
N ILE A 443 -2.78 16.06 18.40
CA ILE A 443 -2.27 16.21 17.04
C ILE A 443 -1.90 17.69 16.80
N PRO A 444 -0.67 18.01 16.34
CA PRO A 444 -0.28 19.38 16.03
C PRO A 444 -1.23 20.04 15.01
N PRO A 445 -1.63 21.32 15.21
CA PRO A 445 -2.66 21.97 14.40
C PRO A 445 -2.25 22.23 12.93
N SER A 446 -0.97 22.08 12.60
CA SER A 446 -0.42 22.18 11.25
C SER A 446 -0.69 20.94 10.38
N GLU A 447 -1.08 19.81 10.99
CA GLU A 447 -1.19 18.53 10.30
C GLU A 447 -2.58 18.29 9.66
N ARG A 448 -2.58 17.64 8.50
CA ARG A 448 -3.79 17.20 7.80
C ARG A 448 -4.25 15.84 8.32
N VAL A 449 -5.41 15.84 8.97
CA VAL A 449 -6.01 14.63 9.57
C VAL A 449 -7.11 14.08 8.67
N ILE A 450 -7.14 12.76 8.47
CA ILE A 450 -8.30 12.10 7.85
C ILE A 450 -8.79 10.98 8.78
N SER A 451 -10.05 11.08 9.25
CA SER A 451 -10.71 9.98 9.96
C SER A 451 -11.54 9.11 9.03
N ILE A 452 -11.57 7.81 9.31
CA ILE A 452 -12.30 6.79 8.55
C ILE A 452 -13.05 5.90 9.54
N GLU A 453 -14.38 5.86 9.44
CA GLU A 453 -15.24 5.33 10.50
C GLU A 453 -16.50 4.66 9.91
N ASP A 454 -17.00 3.56 10.49
CA ASP A 454 -18.25 2.92 10.01
C ASP A 454 -19.46 3.82 10.25
N THR A 455 -19.37 4.67 11.27
CA THR A 455 -20.13 5.91 11.36
C THR A 455 -19.26 6.91 12.09
N ALA A 456 -19.21 8.17 11.66
CA ALA A 456 -18.23 9.12 12.19
C ALA A 456 -18.55 9.58 13.63
N GLU A 457 -17.94 8.95 14.63
CA GLU A 457 -18.10 9.22 16.07
C GLU A 457 -17.09 10.27 16.58
N LEU A 458 -15.90 10.34 15.95
CA LEU A 458 -14.82 11.22 16.34
C LEU A 458 -15.19 12.70 16.19
N GLN A 459 -14.63 13.53 17.07
CA GLN A 459 -14.79 14.97 17.20
C GLN A 459 -13.42 15.53 17.62
N LEU A 460 -12.66 16.04 16.66
CA LEU A 460 -11.25 16.41 16.84
C LEU A 460 -11.07 17.94 16.76
N PRO A 461 -10.23 18.56 17.62
CA PRO A 461 -10.06 20.02 17.69
C PRO A 461 -9.02 20.54 16.66
N VAL A 462 -8.97 19.94 15.47
CA VAL A 462 -7.99 20.23 14.39
C VAL A 462 -8.72 20.82 13.19
N GLU A 463 -8.17 21.87 12.60
CA GLU A 463 -8.84 22.62 11.51
C GLU A 463 -8.75 21.89 10.16
N HIS A 464 -7.61 21.26 9.85
CA HIS A 464 -7.36 20.60 8.58
C HIS A 464 -7.82 19.13 8.58
N TRP A 465 -9.07 18.89 8.98
CA TRP A 465 -9.63 17.55 9.19
C TRP A 465 -10.66 17.17 8.10
N ILE A 466 -10.48 16.00 7.49
CA ILE A 466 -11.48 15.35 6.61
C ILE A 466 -12.06 14.13 7.33
N ARG A 467 -13.36 13.91 7.15
CA ARG A 467 -14.12 12.79 7.72
C ARG A 467 -14.65 11.93 6.58
N LEU A 468 -14.35 10.64 6.62
CA LEU A 468 -14.87 9.63 5.70
C LEU A 468 -15.68 8.59 6.46
N GLU A 469 -16.75 8.13 5.83
CA GLU A 469 -17.76 7.25 6.43
C GLU A 469 -18.09 6.12 5.46
N THR A 470 -18.07 4.87 5.92
CA THR A 470 -18.35 3.70 5.06
C THR A 470 -19.78 3.74 4.53
N ARG A 471 -20.02 3.19 3.34
CA ARG A 471 -21.38 3.07 2.78
C ARG A 471 -21.71 1.61 2.47
N PRO A 472 -22.73 1.00 3.10
CA PRO A 472 -23.21 -0.33 2.70
C PRO A 472 -23.81 -0.28 1.27
N PRO A 473 -23.92 -1.43 0.57
CA PRO A 473 -24.51 -1.48 -0.76
C PRO A 473 -25.95 -0.98 -0.79
N ASN A 474 -26.40 -0.55 -1.98
CA ASN A 474 -27.81 -0.30 -2.24
C ASN A 474 -28.59 -1.62 -2.38
N LEU A 475 -29.91 -1.53 -2.55
CA LEU A 475 -30.80 -2.70 -2.70
C LEU A 475 -30.53 -3.55 -3.96
N GLU A 476 -29.71 -3.07 -4.91
CA GLU A 476 -29.25 -3.85 -6.08
C GLU A 476 -27.89 -4.53 -5.82
N GLY A 477 -27.34 -4.46 -4.61
CA GLY A 477 -26.00 -4.96 -4.28
C GLY A 477 -24.85 -4.07 -4.81
N LYS A 478 -25.13 -2.83 -5.21
CA LYS A 478 -24.15 -1.94 -5.87
C LYS A 478 -23.78 -0.74 -5.00
N GLY A 479 -22.60 -0.19 -5.26
CA GLY A 479 -22.16 1.07 -4.66
C GLY A 479 -21.82 0.98 -3.18
N GLU A 480 -21.46 -0.21 -2.68
CA GLU A 480 -20.73 -0.34 -1.42
C GLU A 480 -19.43 0.46 -1.46
N VAL A 481 -19.00 0.99 -0.32
CA VAL A 481 -17.71 1.63 -0.09
C VAL A 481 -17.23 1.19 1.29
N THR A 482 -16.33 0.22 1.31
CA THR A 482 -15.85 -0.43 2.55
C THR A 482 -14.85 0.44 3.30
N MET A 483 -14.54 0.06 4.55
CA MET A 483 -13.44 0.69 5.30
C MET A 483 -12.10 0.53 4.55
N ASP A 484 -11.89 -0.61 3.88
CA ASP A 484 -10.68 -0.91 3.11
C ASP A 484 -10.54 0.02 1.89
N ASP A 485 -11.63 0.24 1.15
CA ASP A 485 -11.66 1.19 0.02
C ASP A 485 -11.36 2.62 0.47
N LEU A 486 -11.90 3.03 1.63
CA LEU A 486 -11.63 4.34 2.18
C LEU A 486 -10.18 4.47 2.65
N VAL A 487 -9.60 3.45 3.29
CA VAL A 487 -8.17 3.44 3.65
C VAL A 487 -7.31 3.56 2.39
N LYS A 488 -7.55 2.73 1.36
CA LYS A 488 -6.88 2.83 0.05
C LYS A 488 -7.01 4.23 -0.57
N ASN A 489 -8.17 4.87 -0.43
CA ASN A 489 -8.42 6.21 -0.93
C ASN A 489 -7.66 7.28 -0.12
N THR A 490 -7.62 7.19 1.21
CA THR A 490 -6.89 8.17 2.04
C THR A 490 -5.42 8.27 1.69
N LEU A 491 -4.77 7.19 1.26
CA LEU A 491 -3.38 7.22 0.80
C LEU A 491 -3.16 8.20 -0.38
N ARG A 492 -4.19 8.47 -1.20
CA ARG A 492 -4.17 9.48 -2.28
C ARG A 492 -4.42 10.91 -1.80
N MET A 493 -5.01 11.07 -0.61
CA MET A 493 -5.52 12.36 -0.11
C MET A 493 -4.47 13.19 0.64
N ARG A 494 -3.20 12.77 0.64
CA ARG A 494 -2.07 13.36 1.37
C ARG A 494 -2.39 13.63 2.87
N PRO A 495 -2.75 12.61 3.67
CA PRO A 495 -2.83 12.73 5.12
C PRO A 495 -1.44 12.89 5.73
N ASP A 496 -1.34 13.68 6.79
CA ASP A 496 -0.26 13.58 7.78
C ASP A 496 -0.68 12.62 8.92
N ARG A 497 -2.00 12.50 9.18
CA ARG A 497 -2.61 11.46 10.04
C ARG A 497 -3.73 10.72 9.33
N ILE A 498 -3.74 9.39 9.43
CA ILE A 498 -4.91 8.55 9.16
C ILE A 498 -5.40 8.00 10.50
N ILE A 499 -6.70 8.14 10.78
CA ILE A 499 -7.33 7.63 12.01
C ILE A 499 -8.47 6.69 11.59
N VAL A 500 -8.24 5.37 11.72
CA VAL A 500 -9.28 4.36 11.48
C VAL A 500 -9.98 4.05 12.81
N GLY A 501 -11.29 4.32 12.88
CA GLY A 501 -12.06 4.32 14.13
C GLY A 501 -12.32 2.93 14.72
N GLU A 502 -12.57 1.94 13.87
CA GLU A 502 -12.65 0.52 14.23
C GLU A 502 -12.00 -0.32 13.12
N VAL A 503 -11.39 -1.44 13.50
CA VAL A 503 -10.67 -2.36 12.60
C VAL A 503 -10.94 -3.79 13.03
N ARG A 504 -11.32 -4.61 12.05
CA ARG A 504 -11.96 -5.92 12.24
C ARG A 504 -11.91 -6.83 11.00
N GLY A 505 -11.53 -6.34 9.83
CA GLY A 505 -11.56 -7.02 8.53
C GLY A 505 -10.34 -6.72 7.64
N PRO A 506 -10.44 -6.92 6.31
CA PRO A 506 -9.33 -6.76 5.35
C PRO A 506 -8.70 -5.37 5.34
N GLU A 507 -9.44 -4.34 5.75
CA GLU A 507 -8.89 -3.00 5.96
C GLU A 507 -7.71 -3.02 6.93
N ALA A 508 -7.61 -4.02 7.82
CA ALA A 508 -6.47 -4.21 8.69
C ALA A 508 -5.15 -4.34 7.92
N ARG A 509 -5.12 -5.01 6.75
CA ARG A 509 -3.89 -5.19 5.95
C ARG A 509 -3.53 -3.97 5.11
N THR A 510 -4.51 -3.27 4.55
CA THR A 510 -4.29 -2.01 3.80
C THR A 510 -3.96 -0.87 4.74
N MET A 511 -4.66 -0.79 5.86
CA MET A 511 -4.25 0.01 7.00
C MET A 511 -2.84 -0.43 7.36
N PHE A 512 -2.54 -1.73 7.51
CA PHE A 512 -1.18 -2.28 7.68
C PHE A 512 -0.28 -2.18 6.45
N THR A 513 -0.57 -1.26 5.52
CA THR A 513 0.32 -0.83 4.45
C THR A 513 0.66 0.67 4.54
N ALA A 514 -0.09 1.49 5.31
CA ALA A 514 0.09 2.95 5.36
C ALA A 514 1.38 3.48 6.06
N MET A 515 1.69 3.12 7.32
CA MET A 515 2.78 3.64 8.19
C MET A 515 4.06 3.86 7.41
N ASN A 516 4.52 2.81 6.71
CA ASN A 516 5.68 2.90 5.84
C ASN A 516 5.43 2.55 4.37
N THR A 517 4.24 2.86 3.83
CA THR A 517 4.24 3.64 2.58
C THR A 517 4.86 5.05 2.78
N GLY A 518 5.10 5.46 4.02
CA GLY A 518 6.17 6.40 4.40
C GLY A 518 7.62 5.92 4.19
N HIS A 519 7.90 4.79 3.52
CA HIS A 519 9.27 4.45 3.10
C HIS A 519 9.66 5.18 1.81
N ASN A 520 10.70 6.02 1.89
CA ASN A 520 11.36 6.62 0.72
C ASN A 520 12.26 5.59 -0.03
N GLY A 521 11.76 4.36 -0.24
CA GLY A 521 12.47 3.31 -0.97
C GLY A 521 12.46 3.61 -2.47
N ALA A 522 13.64 3.67 -3.12
CA ALA A 522 13.72 3.76 -4.57
C ALA A 522 15.04 3.19 -5.10
N LEU A 523 14.99 2.60 -6.29
CA LEU A 523 16.09 1.96 -7.02
C LEU A 523 16.68 2.90 -8.09
N TYR A 524 17.90 2.61 -8.52
CA TYR A 524 18.55 3.26 -9.66
C TYR A 524 18.03 2.71 -11.01
N ASP A 525 17.96 3.53 -12.07
CA ASP A 525 17.50 3.17 -13.43
C ASP A 525 18.13 1.87 -13.99
N PHE A 526 19.45 1.70 -13.91
CA PHE A 526 20.17 0.48 -14.34
C PHE A 526 19.97 -0.73 -13.40
N SER A 527 18.95 -0.73 -12.54
CA SER A 527 18.55 -1.91 -11.78
C SER A 527 17.65 -2.79 -12.65
N VAL A 528 18.10 -4.01 -12.89
CA VAL A 528 17.38 -5.01 -13.68
C VAL A 528 16.28 -5.62 -12.83
N ILE A 529 15.03 -5.43 -13.21
CA ILE A 529 13.86 -6.09 -12.59
C ILE A 529 13.44 -7.32 -13.40
N GLN A 530 12.91 -8.33 -12.73
CA GLN A 530 12.38 -9.53 -13.37
C GLN A 530 10.87 -9.44 -13.61
N LEU A 531 10.46 -9.55 -14.87
CA LEU A 531 9.06 -9.75 -15.27
C LEU A 531 8.67 -11.23 -15.19
N SER A 532 7.38 -11.51 -14.99
CA SER A 532 6.88 -12.87 -14.78
C SER A 532 6.89 -13.74 -16.05
N ASP A 533 6.95 -13.12 -17.23
CA ASP A 533 7.17 -13.80 -18.52
C ASP A 533 8.62 -14.26 -18.69
N GLY A 534 9.51 -13.88 -17.76
CA GLY A 534 10.92 -14.21 -17.73
C GLY A 534 11.82 -13.21 -18.47
N ARG A 535 11.27 -12.11 -19.02
CA ARG A 535 12.07 -10.96 -19.46
C ARG A 535 12.70 -10.25 -18.27
N PHE A 536 13.85 -9.65 -18.53
CA PHE A 536 14.60 -8.85 -17.57
C PHE A 536 14.86 -7.50 -18.22
N VAL A 537 14.38 -6.44 -17.57
CA VAL A 537 14.36 -5.08 -18.11
C VAL A 537 14.99 -4.13 -17.10
N LEU A 538 15.60 -3.04 -17.58
CA LEU A 538 16.04 -1.98 -16.70
C LEU A 538 14.79 -1.25 -16.18
N ILE A 539 14.71 -1.03 -14.87
CA ILE A 539 13.55 -0.35 -14.26
C ILE A 539 13.41 1.07 -14.83
N GLY A 540 14.51 1.76 -15.10
CA GLY A 540 14.50 3.06 -15.75
C GLY A 540 13.88 3.02 -17.15
N ASP A 541 14.39 2.15 -18.04
CA ASP A 541 13.91 2.05 -19.42
C ASP A 541 12.40 1.74 -19.50
N LEU A 542 11.95 0.72 -18.75
CA LEU A 542 10.54 0.31 -18.72
C LEU A 542 9.64 1.46 -18.22
N LEU A 543 10.06 2.14 -17.15
CA LEU A 543 9.22 3.16 -16.55
C LEU A 543 9.26 4.46 -17.35
N GLU A 544 10.40 4.86 -17.92
CA GLU A 544 10.47 6.04 -18.81
C GLU A 544 9.71 5.85 -20.13
N GLU A 545 9.50 4.61 -20.59
CA GLU A 545 8.54 4.33 -21.65
C GLU A 545 7.09 4.56 -21.18
N LEU A 546 6.72 4.04 -20.00
CA LEU A 546 5.37 4.21 -19.43
C LEU A 546 5.07 5.67 -19.06
N PHE A 547 6.00 6.40 -18.44
CA PHE A 547 5.89 7.85 -18.17
C PHE A 547 5.81 8.69 -19.45
N ARG A 548 6.33 8.19 -20.59
CA ARG A 548 6.18 8.84 -21.90
C ARG A 548 4.81 8.53 -22.52
N LYS A 549 4.35 7.27 -22.44
CA LYS A 549 3.03 6.83 -22.92
C LYS A 549 1.90 7.56 -22.18
N TYR A 550 2.00 7.64 -20.86
CA TYR A 550 1.04 8.31 -19.96
C TYR A 550 1.48 9.74 -19.59
N SER A 551 2.15 10.45 -20.51
CA SER A 551 2.71 11.79 -20.22
C SER A 551 1.66 12.88 -19.96
N ASP A 552 0.40 12.61 -20.31
CA ASP A 552 -0.80 13.40 -20.00
C ASP A 552 -1.43 13.03 -18.65
N ARG A 553 -1.05 11.88 -18.06
CA ARG A 553 -1.65 11.25 -16.87
C ARG A 553 -0.62 10.98 -15.76
N ILE A 554 0.49 11.71 -15.75
CA ILE A 554 1.46 11.70 -14.64
C ILE A 554 0.83 12.39 -13.41
N GLU A 555 0.68 11.65 -12.32
CA GLU A 555 0.30 12.18 -11.01
C GLU A 555 1.56 12.52 -10.19
N THR A 556 1.50 13.50 -9.29
CA THR A 556 2.67 13.95 -8.49
C THR A 556 2.35 13.99 -7.00
N TYR A 557 3.19 13.33 -6.20
CA TYR A 557 3.11 13.29 -4.74
C TYR A 557 4.42 13.77 -4.11
N LYS A 558 4.40 14.99 -3.57
CA LYS A 558 5.59 15.72 -3.09
C LYS A 558 6.58 15.92 -4.25
N ASP A 559 7.72 15.21 -4.25
CA ASP A 559 8.72 15.19 -5.32
C ASP A 559 8.74 13.86 -6.11
N LEU A 560 7.85 12.91 -5.78
CA LEU A 560 7.62 11.69 -6.55
C LEU A 560 6.60 11.95 -7.65
N GLU A 561 6.84 11.36 -8.82
CA GLU A 561 5.91 11.26 -9.94
C GLU A 561 5.46 9.79 -10.06
N TYR A 562 4.20 9.54 -10.40
CA TYR A 562 3.70 8.18 -10.63
C TYR A 562 2.69 8.10 -11.76
N VAL A 563 2.54 6.89 -12.32
CA VAL A 563 1.50 6.53 -13.27
C VAL A 563 0.73 5.33 -12.70
N VAL A 564 -0.60 5.42 -12.72
CA VAL A 564 -1.49 4.28 -12.49
C VAL A 564 -1.73 3.60 -13.84
N LEU A 565 -1.48 2.29 -13.92
CA LEU A 565 -1.55 1.54 -15.17
C LEU A 565 -2.97 1.04 -15.44
N ASP A 566 -3.47 1.34 -16.64
CA ASP A 566 -4.68 0.72 -17.17
C ASP A 566 -4.44 -0.78 -17.43
N GLU A 567 -5.50 -1.59 -17.47
CA GLU A 567 -5.39 -3.06 -17.37
C GLU A 567 -4.55 -3.71 -18.49
N GLU A 568 -4.49 -3.08 -19.66
CA GLU A 568 -3.70 -3.52 -20.81
C GLU A 568 -2.18 -3.31 -20.64
N ASP A 569 -1.76 -2.35 -19.81
CA ASP A 569 -0.33 -2.05 -19.54
C ASP A 569 0.18 -2.61 -18.20
N ARG A 570 -0.71 -3.19 -17.37
CA ARG A 570 -0.28 -3.84 -16.12
C ARG A 570 0.59 -5.04 -16.44
N PHE A 571 1.76 -5.09 -15.81
CA PHE A 571 2.72 -6.19 -15.96
C PHE A 571 2.94 -6.91 -14.65
N GLU A 572 3.15 -8.22 -14.70
CA GLU A 572 3.52 -9.01 -13.53
C GLU A 572 5.04 -9.00 -13.32
N VAL A 573 5.48 -8.87 -12.06
CA VAL A 573 6.87 -9.08 -11.63
C VAL A 573 7.02 -10.35 -10.80
N VAL A 574 8.25 -10.84 -10.69
CA VAL A 574 8.58 -11.95 -9.79
C VAL A 574 8.80 -11.42 -8.38
N SER A 575 8.00 -11.94 -7.45
CA SER A 575 8.06 -11.73 -6.01
C SER A 575 8.51 -13.01 -5.29
N VAL A 576 8.60 -12.97 -3.96
CA VAL A 576 8.74 -14.17 -3.13
C VAL A 576 7.78 -14.11 -1.95
N GLY A 577 7.00 -15.19 -1.76
CA GLY A 577 6.03 -15.33 -0.68
C GLY A 577 6.63 -15.90 0.63
N PRO A 578 5.81 -16.06 1.69
CA PRO A 578 6.26 -16.54 3.01
C PRO A 578 6.92 -17.94 3.00
N ASP A 579 6.54 -18.80 2.05
CA ASP A 579 7.09 -20.14 1.83
C ASP A 579 8.49 -20.16 1.16
N LEU A 580 9.06 -18.97 0.91
CA LEU A 580 10.29 -18.74 0.14
C LEU A 580 10.21 -19.24 -1.32
N LYS A 581 9.01 -19.36 -1.88
CA LYS A 581 8.79 -19.64 -3.32
C LYS A 581 8.56 -18.37 -4.13
N ALA A 582 8.84 -18.50 -5.42
CA ALA A 582 8.71 -17.41 -6.37
C ALA A 582 7.24 -17.22 -6.77
N GLY A 583 6.67 -16.08 -6.37
CA GLY A 583 5.35 -15.65 -6.79
C GLY A 583 5.39 -14.90 -8.13
N LYS A 584 4.19 -14.57 -8.61
CA LYS A 584 3.96 -13.64 -9.73
C LYS A 584 2.87 -12.68 -9.28
N HIS A 585 3.16 -11.38 -9.23
CA HIS A 585 2.19 -10.39 -8.78
C HIS A 585 2.18 -9.17 -9.69
N VAL A 586 0.98 -8.61 -9.85
CA VAL A 586 0.70 -7.50 -10.76
C VAL A 586 1.31 -6.22 -10.22
N VAL A 587 1.88 -5.42 -11.12
CA VAL A 587 2.23 -4.02 -10.88
C VAL A 587 1.12 -3.14 -11.44
N SER A 588 0.41 -2.44 -10.56
CA SER A 588 -0.67 -1.51 -10.94
C SER A 588 -0.26 -0.04 -10.87
N ARG A 589 0.90 0.28 -10.28
CA ARG A 589 1.49 1.64 -10.31
C ARG A 589 3.00 1.60 -10.41
N VAL A 590 3.53 2.54 -11.18
CA VAL A 590 4.98 2.77 -11.33
C VAL A 590 5.34 4.17 -10.84
N TRP A 591 6.51 4.30 -10.21
CA TRP A 591 6.96 5.51 -9.53
C TRP A 591 8.34 5.93 -10.04
N ARG A 592 8.56 7.24 -10.16
CA ARG A 592 9.89 7.84 -10.28
C ARG A 592 10.03 9.05 -9.37
N ARG A 593 11.25 9.45 -9.05
CA ARG A 593 11.57 10.63 -8.24
C ARG A 593 12.91 11.20 -8.68
N LYS A 594 13.01 12.53 -8.83
CA LYS A 594 14.33 13.15 -9.05
C LYS A 594 15.20 13.01 -7.80
N VAL A 595 16.48 12.74 -8.02
CA VAL A 595 17.50 12.79 -6.96
C VAL A 595 17.58 14.21 -6.39
N ARG A 596 17.57 14.34 -5.07
CA ARG A 596 17.67 15.65 -4.40
C ARG A 596 19.12 16.12 -4.36
N GLU A 597 19.33 17.44 -4.32
CA GLU A 597 20.68 17.99 -4.22
C GLU A 597 21.34 17.60 -2.88
N GLY A 598 22.53 16.99 -2.94
CA GLY A 598 23.25 16.46 -1.78
C GLY A 598 22.72 15.12 -1.25
N GLU A 599 21.77 14.48 -1.95
CA GLU A 599 21.29 13.14 -1.59
C GLU A 599 22.33 12.06 -1.91
N LYS A 600 22.57 11.16 -0.94
CA LYS A 600 23.46 10.01 -1.09
C LYS A 600 22.68 8.70 -1.12
N LEU A 601 23.12 7.80 -2.00
CA LEU A 601 22.57 6.44 -2.12
C LEU A 601 23.51 5.43 -1.48
N ILE A 602 22.99 4.24 -1.22
CA ILE A 602 23.77 3.07 -0.80
C ILE A 602 23.93 2.15 -2.01
N ARG A 603 25.19 1.82 -2.33
CA ARG A 603 25.53 0.65 -3.14
C ARG A 603 25.76 -0.54 -2.22
N VAL A 604 25.03 -1.62 -2.42
CA VAL A 604 25.26 -2.91 -1.77
C VAL A 604 25.87 -3.89 -2.76
N ARG A 605 26.97 -4.56 -2.38
CA ARG A 605 27.58 -5.67 -3.13
C ARG A 605 27.50 -6.97 -2.36
N THR A 606 27.22 -8.04 -3.07
CA THR A 606 27.12 -9.42 -2.54
C THR A 606 28.25 -10.31 -3.07
N ARG A 607 28.54 -11.41 -2.37
CA ARG A 607 29.68 -12.32 -2.59
C ARG A 607 29.64 -13.07 -3.93
N THR A 608 28.44 -13.32 -4.48
CA THR A 608 28.23 -13.85 -5.84
C THR A 608 28.21 -12.75 -6.92
N GLY A 609 28.32 -11.48 -6.53
CA GLY A 609 28.52 -10.36 -7.45
C GLY A 609 27.26 -9.62 -7.88
N ASN A 610 26.12 -9.82 -7.22
CA ASN A 610 24.96 -8.95 -7.37
C ASN A 610 25.29 -7.59 -6.73
N GLU A 611 25.06 -6.50 -7.47
CA GLU A 611 25.24 -5.11 -7.03
C GLU A 611 23.92 -4.36 -7.23
N VAL A 612 23.46 -3.62 -6.23
CA VAL A 612 22.27 -2.74 -6.33
C VAL A 612 22.57 -1.38 -5.73
N ILE A 613 21.99 -0.32 -6.29
CA ILE A 613 22.12 1.07 -5.85
C ILE A 613 20.73 1.62 -5.57
N LEU A 614 20.52 2.12 -4.36
CA LEU A 614 19.20 2.43 -3.82
C LEU A 614 19.26 3.39 -2.63
N THR A 615 18.11 3.91 -2.20
CA THR A 615 18.01 4.83 -1.05
C THR A 615 18.36 4.16 0.28
N LYS A 616 18.86 4.94 1.25
CA LYS A 616 19.33 4.46 2.58
C LYS A 616 18.30 3.61 3.34
N THR A 617 17.03 3.96 3.22
CA THR A 617 15.89 3.33 3.92
C THR A 617 15.28 2.16 3.17
N HIS A 618 15.77 1.80 1.98
CA HIS A 618 15.20 0.72 1.18
C HIS A 618 15.46 -0.65 1.88
N PRO A 619 14.43 -1.46 2.18
CA PRO A 619 14.57 -2.67 2.98
C PRO A 619 15.03 -3.88 2.16
N PHE A 620 15.91 -4.68 2.75
CA PHE A 620 16.35 -6.00 2.26
C PHE A 620 15.83 -7.09 3.19
N PHE A 621 15.52 -8.28 2.67
CA PHE A 621 15.36 -9.48 3.52
C PHE A 621 16.74 -10.10 3.81
N VAL A 622 16.97 -10.49 5.06
CA VAL A 622 18.25 -10.97 5.60
C VAL A 622 18.04 -12.21 6.46
N PHE A 623 18.84 -13.27 6.25
CA PHE A 623 18.80 -14.47 7.07
C PHE A 623 19.46 -14.25 8.44
N SER A 624 18.75 -14.61 9.52
CA SER A 624 19.22 -14.52 10.90
C SER A 624 18.87 -15.79 11.68
N ASP A 625 19.89 -16.59 12.03
CA ASP A 625 19.85 -17.76 12.94
C ASP A 625 18.75 -18.84 12.73
N GLY A 626 18.06 -18.84 11.59
CA GLY A 626 16.97 -19.77 11.28
C GLY A 626 15.74 -19.10 10.66
N ASP A 627 15.72 -17.77 10.60
CA ASP A 627 14.59 -16.95 10.14
C ASP A 627 15.03 -15.87 9.12
N VAL A 628 14.05 -15.15 8.55
CA VAL A 628 14.21 -14.13 7.52
C VAL A 628 13.61 -12.80 8.00
N VAL A 629 14.48 -11.83 8.28
CA VAL A 629 14.10 -10.52 8.82
C VAL A 629 14.36 -9.40 7.82
N ARG A 630 13.58 -8.32 7.84
CA ARG A 630 13.85 -7.12 7.01
C ARG A 630 14.85 -6.18 7.68
N LYS A 631 15.73 -5.57 6.87
CA LYS A 631 16.83 -4.70 7.30
C LYS A 631 17.11 -3.63 6.23
N GLU A 632 17.10 -2.36 6.61
CA GLU A 632 17.33 -1.23 5.69
C GLU A 632 18.78 -1.21 5.15
N ALA A 633 18.96 -0.66 3.95
CA ALA A 633 20.23 -0.61 3.23
C ALA A 633 21.39 -0.02 4.05
N GLU A 634 21.17 1.11 4.74
CA GLU A 634 22.17 1.74 5.61
C GLU A 634 22.55 0.90 6.85
N LYS A 635 21.68 -0.05 7.23
CA LYS A 635 21.85 -0.90 8.42
C LYS A 635 22.56 -2.22 8.07
N LEU A 636 22.71 -2.53 6.78
CA LEU A 636 23.49 -3.67 6.27
C LEU A 636 24.99 -3.52 6.59
N LYS A 637 25.65 -4.66 6.75
CA LYS A 637 27.08 -4.77 7.05
C LYS A 637 27.68 -5.96 6.29
N PRO A 638 28.96 -5.90 5.89
CA PRO A 638 29.66 -7.07 5.35
C PRO A 638 29.55 -8.27 6.29
N GLY A 639 29.12 -9.42 5.75
CA GLY A 639 28.81 -10.63 6.51
C GLY A 639 27.30 -10.88 6.76
N ASP A 640 26.43 -9.88 6.62
CA ASP A 640 24.97 -10.09 6.55
C ASP A 640 24.63 -11.01 5.35
N ARG A 641 23.52 -11.74 5.41
CA ARG A 641 23.10 -12.67 4.35
C ARG A 641 21.77 -12.27 3.72
N VAL A 642 21.80 -11.57 2.61
CA VAL A 642 20.60 -11.09 1.92
C VAL A 642 19.91 -12.19 1.09
N ALA A 643 18.60 -12.07 0.93
CA ALA A 643 17.82 -12.88 0.00
C ALA A 643 18.25 -12.59 -1.45
N VAL A 644 18.69 -13.62 -2.17
CA VAL A 644 19.03 -13.56 -3.60
C VAL A 644 18.27 -14.65 -4.35
N MET A 645 17.68 -14.34 -5.49
CA MET A 645 16.89 -15.30 -6.26
C MET A 645 17.75 -16.47 -6.81
N ARG A 646 17.48 -17.72 -6.39
CA ARG A 646 18.29 -18.92 -6.75
C ARG A 646 17.92 -19.50 -8.11
N LYS A 647 16.63 -19.42 -8.46
CA LYS A 647 16.06 -19.96 -9.70
C LYS A 647 15.03 -18.96 -10.26
N PRO A 648 15.46 -17.92 -10.99
CA PRO A 648 14.51 -17.07 -11.72
C PRO A 648 13.58 -17.96 -12.58
N PRO A 649 12.25 -17.71 -12.59
CA PRO A 649 11.33 -18.35 -13.52
C PRO A 649 11.89 -18.36 -14.94
N ARG A 650 11.97 -19.56 -15.54
CA ARG A 650 12.43 -19.69 -16.91
C ARG A 650 11.39 -19.11 -17.86
N PRO A 651 11.77 -18.29 -18.85
CA PRO A 651 10.85 -17.89 -19.90
C PRO A 651 10.28 -19.12 -20.63
N PRO A 652 9.05 -19.04 -21.14
CA PRO A 652 8.57 -20.00 -22.13
C PRO A 652 9.59 -20.09 -23.26
N GLN A 653 10.08 -21.30 -23.56
CA GLN A 653 11.09 -21.52 -24.60
C GLN A 653 10.40 -21.38 -25.96
N ARG A 654 10.37 -20.16 -26.48
CA ARG A 654 9.67 -19.83 -27.72
C ARG A 654 10.57 -20.12 -28.93
N ARG A 655 9.93 -20.25 -30.08
CA ARG A 655 10.61 -20.17 -31.38
C ARG A 655 10.95 -18.71 -31.64
N ALA A 656 12.19 -18.45 -32.06
CA ALA A 656 12.67 -17.11 -32.38
C ALA A 656 12.24 -16.71 -33.80
N ILE A 657 10.92 -16.57 -34.00
CA ILE A 657 10.33 -16.23 -35.30
C ILE A 657 10.67 -14.79 -35.67
N ILE A 658 11.12 -14.56 -36.91
CA ILE A 658 11.36 -13.21 -37.44
C ILE A 658 10.02 -12.56 -37.79
N ASN A 659 9.78 -11.32 -37.34
CA ASN A 659 8.64 -10.53 -37.77
C ASN A 659 8.69 -10.32 -39.30
N PRO A 660 7.66 -10.71 -40.08
CA PRO A 660 7.57 -10.47 -41.52
C PRO A 660 7.92 -9.05 -41.98
N GLU A 661 7.53 -8.03 -41.19
CA GLU A 661 7.79 -6.61 -41.48
C GLU A 661 9.27 -6.28 -41.63
N VAL A 662 10.17 -7.04 -40.99
CA VAL A 662 11.63 -6.88 -41.12
C VAL A 662 12.04 -6.89 -42.60
N TYR A 663 11.43 -7.77 -43.41
CA TYR A 663 11.76 -8.00 -44.82
C TYR A 663 11.20 -6.96 -45.80
N ALA A 664 10.31 -6.07 -45.34
CA ALA A 664 9.74 -5.00 -46.17
C ALA A 664 10.85 -4.10 -46.75
N GLY A 665 11.04 -4.16 -48.07
CA GLY A 665 12.09 -3.40 -48.75
C GLY A 665 13.54 -3.75 -48.36
N ILE A 666 13.82 -4.97 -47.86
CA ILE A 666 15.21 -5.45 -47.68
C ILE A 666 15.87 -5.84 -49.00
N SER A 667 15.09 -6.37 -49.95
CA SER A 667 15.53 -6.79 -51.27
C SER A 667 14.54 -6.37 -52.35
N ASP A 668 15.01 -6.21 -53.58
CA ASP A 668 14.19 -5.82 -54.73
C ASP A 668 13.15 -6.90 -55.10
N TYR A 669 13.48 -8.18 -54.86
CA TYR A 669 12.69 -9.34 -55.25
C TYR A 669 12.73 -10.44 -54.18
N TYR A 670 11.76 -11.35 -54.29
CA TYR A 670 11.73 -12.67 -53.66
C TYR A 670 11.89 -13.78 -54.70
N LEU A 671 12.48 -14.91 -54.28
CA LEU A 671 12.48 -16.17 -55.03
C LEU A 671 11.49 -17.14 -54.38
N VAL A 672 10.40 -17.45 -55.09
CA VAL A 672 9.25 -18.24 -54.62
C VAL A 672 9.24 -19.61 -55.31
N PRO A 673 9.09 -20.74 -54.59
CA PRO A 673 8.94 -22.06 -55.21
C PRO A 673 7.63 -22.18 -56.01
N ASN A 674 7.70 -22.68 -57.24
CA ASN A 674 6.54 -22.86 -58.12
C ASN A 674 6.49 -24.27 -58.76
N GLY A 675 6.76 -25.31 -57.96
CA GLY A 675 6.76 -26.73 -58.37
C GLY A 675 7.96 -27.14 -59.25
N ASN A 676 8.23 -26.39 -60.31
CA ASN A 676 9.28 -26.67 -61.30
C ASN A 676 10.62 -25.95 -61.02
N GLY A 677 10.74 -25.27 -59.88
CA GLY A 677 11.90 -24.46 -59.52
C GLY A 677 11.53 -23.19 -58.75
N LEU A 678 12.44 -22.21 -58.74
CA LEU A 678 12.25 -20.89 -58.14
C LEU A 678 11.84 -19.86 -59.19
N VAL A 679 10.80 -19.07 -58.90
CA VAL A 679 10.35 -17.94 -59.71
C VAL A 679 10.69 -16.64 -59.00
N LYS A 680 11.19 -15.66 -59.77
CA LYS A 680 11.50 -14.32 -59.29
C LYS A 680 10.24 -13.44 -59.32
N VAL A 681 9.87 -12.89 -58.17
CA VAL A 681 8.69 -12.04 -57.99
C VAL A 681 9.11 -10.74 -57.26
N PRO A 682 8.55 -9.56 -57.55
CA PRO A 682 8.91 -8.33 -56.82
C PRO A 682 8.60 -8.40 -55.31
N ASN A 683 9.25 -7.54 -54.53
CA ASN A 683 9.00 -7.38 -53.09
C ASN A 683 8.06 -6.17 -52.84
N ASP A 684 6.86 -6.20 -53.41
CA ASP A 684 5.88 -5.12 -53.45
C ASP A 684 4.60 -5.43 -52.66
N GLY A 685 4.76 -6.00 -51.47
CA GLY A 685 3.65 -6.35 -50.54
C GLY A 685 3.27 -7.82 -50.54
N ILE A 686 4.01 -8.67 -51.25
CA ILE A 686 3.86 -10.14 -51.19
C ILE A 686 4.29 -10.64 -49.79
N PRO A 687 3.54 -11.57 -49.15
CA PRO A 687 3.92 -12.11 -47.85
C PRO A 687 5.23 -12.92 -47.90
N PRO A 688 6.24 -12.64 -47.05
CA PRO A 688 7.55 -13.30 -47.09
C PRO A 688 7.50 -14.81 -46.79
N GLU A 689 6.40 -15.31 -46.24
CA GLU A 689 6.13 -16.73 -46.02
C GLU A 689 6.19 -17.55 -47.31
N MET A 690 5.92 -16.94 -48.47
CA MET A 690 6.01 -17.58 -49.79
C MET A 690 7.45 -17.67 -50.32
N ALA A 691 8.38 -16.86 -49.80
CA ALA A 691 9.72 -16.70 -50.34
C ALA A 691 10.75 -17.65 -49.71
N GLN A 692 11.60 -18.29 -50.53
CA GLN A 692 12.72 -19.09 -50.06
C GLN A 692 14.02 -18.27 -49.97
N TYR A 693 14.20 -17.30 -50.87
CA TYR A 693 15.35 -16.39 -50.87
C TYR A 693 14.94 -14.94 -51.14
N LEU A 694 15.71 -14.02 -50.58
CA LEU A 694 15.75 -12.60 -50.93
C LEU A 694 16.73 -12.41 -52.09
N LEU A 695 16.38 -11.60 -53.08
CA LEU A 695 17.25 -11.28 -54.23
C LEU A 695 17.23 -9.78 -54.53
N SER A 696 18.41 -9.19 -54.69
CA SER A 696 18.58 -7.80 -55.14
C SER A 696 19.36 -7.72 -56.44
N ILE A 697 19.15 -6.65 -57.22
CA ILE A 697 19.65 -6.53 -58.61
C ILE A 697 21.16 -6.78 -58.72
N ASN A 698 21.93 -6.29 -57.74
CA ASN A 698 23.38 -6.44 -57.66
C ASN A 698 23.82 -7.23 -56.41
N SER A 699 23.12 -8.32 -56.07
CA SER A 699 23.48 -9.18 -54.93
C SER A 699 23.09 -10.64 -55.20
N LYS A 700 23.88 -11.57 -54.67
CA LYS A 700 23.57 -13.01 -54.71
C LYS A 700 22.34 -13.34 -53.82
N PRO A 701 21.62 -14.45 -54.07
CA PRO A 701 20.50 -14.87 -53.23
C PRO A 701 20.87 -15.04 -51.76
N VAL A 702 20.02 -14.54 -50.87
CA VAL A 702 20.13 -14.68 -49.42
C VAL A 702 18.97 -15.55 -48.93
N LYS A 703 19.25 -16.63 -48.20
CA LYS A 703 18.23 -17.54 -47.66
C LYS A 703 17.35 -16.80 -46.66
N LEU A 704 16.03 -16.87 -46.83
CA LEU A 704 15.08 -16.18 -45.94
C LEU A 704 15.00 -16.89 -44.57
N VAL A 705 15.21 -16.13 -43.50
CA VAL A 705 15.25 -16.64 -42.12
C VAL A 705 13.88 -16.51 -41.47
N ARG A 706 13.10 -17.60 -41.45
CA ARG A 706 11.81 -17.63 -40.74
C ARG A 706 11.97 -17.71 -39.22
N GLU A 707 13.02 -18.39 -38.77
CA GLU A 707 13.30 -18.69 -37.35
C GLU A 707 14.82 -18.62 -37.11
N VAL A 708 15.26 -17.98 -36.02
CA VAL A 708 16.69 -17.91 -35.65
C VAL A 708 17.17 -19.26 -35.13
N ASN A 709 18.30 -19.74 -35.66
CA ASN A 709 18.94 -20.98 -35.23
C ASN A 709 20.26 -20.72 -34.48
N GLU A 710 20.87 -21.81 -33.97
CA GLU A 710 22.14 -21.79 -33.25
C GLU A 710 23.28 -21.15 -34.05
N SER A 711 23.37 -21.47 -35.35
CA SER A 711 24.36 -20.91 -36.29
C SER A 711 24.30 -19.38 -36.32
N LEU A 712 23.11 -18.85 -36.60
CA LEU A 712 22.88 -17.40 -36.72
C LEU A 712 23.07 -16.70 -35.38
N SER A 713 22.62 -17.31 -34.29
CA SER A 713 22.77 -16.75 -32.94
C SER A 713 24.25 -16.63 -32.53
N TYR A 714 25.07 -17.66 -32.82
CA TYR A 714 26.53 -17.59 -32.67
C TYR A 714 27.15 -16.48 -33.52
N ALA A 715 26.79 -16.42 -34.81
CA ALA A 715 27.32 -15.41 -35.73
C ALA A 715 26.96 -13.97 -35.32
N VAL A 716 25.75 -13.74 -34.79
CA VAL A 716 25.33 -12.45 -34.22
C VAL A 716 26.17 -12.07 -32.99
N GLY A 717 26.48 -13.03 -32.10
CA GLY A 717 27.38 -12.81 -30.97
C GLY A 717 28.80 -12.39 -31.41
N VAL A 718 29.34 -13.05 -32.43
CA VAL A 718 30.63 -12.69 -33.06
C VAL A 718 30.58 -11.29 -33.70
N LEU A 719 29.47 -10.95 -34.38
CA LEU A 719 29.29 -9.64 -35.02
C LEU A 719 29.27 -8.49 -34.00
N LEU A 720 28.67 -8.70 -32.82
CA LEU A 720 28.68 -7.72 -31.74
C LEU A 720 30.06 -7.54 -31.08
N GLY A 721 30.90 -8.59 -31.06
CA GLY A 721 32.30 -8.55 -30.58
C GLY A 721 33.32 -8.09 -31.63
N ASP A 722 33.94 -9.02 -32.36
CA ASP A 722 34.99 -8.74 -33.36
C ASP A 722 34.46 -8.25 -34.72
N GLY A 723 33.16 -8.40 -34.98
CA GLY A 723 32.58 -8.07 -36.28
C GLY A 723 32.22 -6.60 -36.51
N TYR A 724 31.69 -6.30 -37.68
CA TYR A 724 31.35 -4.97 -38.15
C TYR A 724 30.34 -5.05 -39.30
N ILE A 725 29.31 -4.20 -39.27
CA ILE A 725 28.44 -3.92 -40.43
C ILE A 725 28.84 -2.56 -40.98
N SER A 726 29.04 -2.43 -42.29
CA SER A 726 29.42 -1.16 -42.90
C SER A 726 28.36 -0.09 -42.70
N SER A 727 28.78 1.18 -42.61
CA SER A 727 27.86 2.32 -42.35
C SER A 727 26.80 2.52 -43.43
N ASP A 728 27.10 2.07 -44.65
CA ASP A 728 26.22 2.06 -45.82
C ASP A 728 25.44 0.73 -45.99
N GLY A 729 25.70 -0.26 -45.13
CA GLY A 729 25.04 -1.56 -45.12
C GLY A 729 25.45 -2.51 -46.25
N TYR A 730 26.48 -2.24 -47.05
CA TYR A 730 26.88 -3.14 -48.15
C TYR A 730 27.57 -4.44 -47.73
N TYR A 731 28.31 -4.45 -46.62
CA TYR A 731 29.05 -5.64 -46.19
C TYR A 731 29.04 -5.86 -44.69
N ILE A 732 29.25 -7.13 -44.31
CA ILE A 732 29.63 -7.54 -42.96
C ILE A 732 31.07 -8.04 -42.97
N SER A 733 31.82 -7.77 -41.90
CA SER A 733 33.21 -8.16 -41.74
C SER A 733 33.48 -8.62 -40.31
N ALA A 734 34.44 -9.51 -40.09
CA ALA A 734 34.91 -9.89 -38.76
C ALA A 734 36.39 -10.31 -38.77
N THR A 735 37.03 -10.21 -37.60
CA THR A 735 38.46 -10.45 -37.41
C THR A 735 38.69 -11.67 -36.52
N PHE A 736 39.65 -12.53 -36.87
CA PHE A 736 39.88 -13.82 -36.22
C PHE A 736 41.38 -14.07 -36.01
N ASP A 737 41.78 -14.52 -34.81
CA ASP A 737 43.15 -14.92 -34.49
C ASP A 737 43.31 -16.45 -34.34
N ASP A 738 42.24 -17.21 -34.58
CA ASP A 738 42.16 -18.68 -34.43
C ASP A 738 41.35 -19.28 -35.59
N GLU A 739 41.89 -20.34 -36.22
CA GLU A 739 41.28 -20.93 -37.42
C GLU A 739 39.97 -21.69 -37.13
N SER A 740 39.79 -22.20 -35.91
CA SER A 740 38.55 -22.89 -35.50
C SER A 740 37.42 -21.88 -35.25
N TYR A 741 37.76 -20.75 -34.64
CA TYR A 741 36.88 -19.59 -34.48
C TYR A 741 36.43 -19.05 -35.86
N MET A 742 37.38 -18.80 -36.77
CA MET A 742 37.09 -18.37 -38.15
C MET A 742 36.20 -19.37 -38.92
N LYS A 743 36.48 -20.68 -38.81
CA LYS A 743 35.67 -21.73 -39.46
C LYS A 743 34.25 -21.84 -38.91
N ALA A 744 34.06 -21.65 -37.61
CA ALA A 744 32.74 -21.62 -37.01
C ALA A 744 31.90 -20.44 -37.53
N PHE A 745 32.48 -19.23 -37.58
CA PHE A 745 31.80 -18.06 -38.14
C PHE A 745 31.49 -18.22 -39.64
N THR A 746 32.48 -18.61 -40.45
CA THR A 746 32.26 -18.78 -41.90
C THR A 746 31.21 -19.83 -42.22
N SER A 747 31.22 -20.99 -41.54
CA SER A 747 30.19 -22.03 -41.68
C SER A 747 28.79 -21.51 -41.31
N ALA A 748 28.69 -20.74 -40.22
CA ALA A 748 27.41 -20.19 -39.77
C ALA A 748 26.82 -19.15 -40.75
N ILE A 749 27.65 -18.31 -41.35
CA ILE A 749 27.20 -17.32 -42.36
C ILE A 749 26.87 -18.00 -43.71
N SER A 750 27.66 -19.01 -44.12
CA SER A 750 27.46 -19.73 -45.39
C SER A 750 26.11 -20.46 -45.46
N GLU A 751 25.53 -20.82 -44.31
CA GLU A 751 24.18 -21.40 -44.24
C GLU A 751 23.09 -20.46 -44.78
N PHE A 752 23.32 -19.14 -44.73
CA PHE A 752 22.39 -18.09 -45.17
C PHE A 752 22.80 -17.42 -46.48
N LEU A 753 24.08 -17.50 -46.83
CA LEU A 753 24.66 -16.95 -48.06
C LEU A 753 25.24 -18.07 -48.96
N PRO A 754 24.45 -19.07 -49.39
CA PRO A 754 24.96 -20.32 -49.97
C PRO A 754 25.75 -20.14 -51.27
N GLU A 755 25.54 -19.05 -52.00
CA GLU A 755 26.29 -18.72 -53.23
C GLU A 755 27.44 -17.72 -53.00
N SER A 756 27.57 -17.13 -51.81
CA SER A 756 28.53 -16.05 -51.55
C SER A 756 29.78 -16.54 -50.82
N GLU A 757 30.89 -16.64 -51.54
CA GLU A 757 32.20 -16.86 -50.93
C GLU A 757 32.68 -15.59 -50.18
N PRO A 758 33.29 -15.73 -49.00
CA PRO A 758 33.89 -14.60 -48.30
C PRO A 758 35.21 -14.15 -48.93
N GLN A 759 35.46 -12.85 -48.91
CA GLN A 759 36.82 -12.33 -49.10
C GLN A 759 37.62 -12.56 -47.81
N ILE A 760 38.74 -13.27 -47.89
CA ILE A 760 39.58 -13.62 -46.74
C ILE A 760 40.95 -12.93 -46.89
N LYS A 761 41.26 -11.96 -46.03
CA LYS A 761 42.56 -11.28 -45.97
C LYS A 761 43.34 -11.78 -44.75
N ARG A 762 44.48 -12.45 -44.99
CA ARG A 762 45.36 -12.94 -43.92
C ARG A 762 46.47 -11.91 -43.64
N GLU A 763 46.52 -11.43 -42.40
CA GLU A 763 47.61 -10.60 -41.86
C GLU A 763 48.51 -11.47 -40.94
N PRO A 764 49.74 -11.04 -40.59
CA PRO A 764 50.64 -11.83 -39.76
C PRO A 764 50.14 -12.16 -38.34
N ALA A 765 49.13 -11.44 -37.84
CA ALA A 765 48.59 -11.58 -36.48
C ALA A 765 47.10 -11.95 -36.41
N TYR A 766 46.35 -11.84 -37.52
CA TYR A 766 44.91 -12.09 -37.59
C TYR A 766 44.45 -12.30 -39.03
N THR A 767 43.24 -12.81 -39.23
CA THR A 767 42.58 -12.94 -40.53
C THR A 767 41.26 -12.17 -40.51
N VAL A 768 41.02 -11.36 -41.54
CA VAL A 768 39.75 -10.64 -41.76
C VAL A 768 38.92 -11.42 -42.76
N VAL A 769 37.65 -11.64 -42.44
CA VAL A 769 36.65 -12.30 -43.31
C VAL A 769 35.55 -11.30 -43.61
N THR A 770 35.26 -11.06 -44.89
CA THR A 770 34.25 -10.08 -45.34
C THR A 770 33.26 -10.71 -46.32
N TYR A 771 31.96 -10.51 -46.07
CA TYR A 771 30.87 -10.89 -46.97
C TYR A 771 30.15 -9.64 -47.48
N GLY A 772 30.18 -9.41 -48.79
CA GLY A 772 29.39 -8.36 -49.46
C GLY A 772 27.97 -8.85 -49.75
N SER A 773 27.01 -8.51 -48.89
CA SER A 773 25.59 -8.80 -49.10
C SER A 773 24.72 -7.78 -48.36
N ARG A 774 24.24 -6.79 -49.11
CA ARG A 774 23.41 -5.70 -48.58
C ARG A 774 22.08 -6.18 -47.97
N PRO A 775 21.32 -7.11 -48.59
CA PRO A 775 20.09 -7.62 -47.98
C PRO A 775 20.32 -8.34 -46.65
N PHE A 776 21.45 -9.06 -46.51
CA PHE A 776 21.77 -9.79 -45.29
C PHE A 776 22.30 -8.88 -44.17
N ALA A 777 23.11 -7.88 -44.51
CA ALA A 777 23.54 -6.83 -43.58
C ALA A 777 22.35 -6.00 -43.07
N GLU A 778 21.39 -5.67 -43.95
CA GLU A 778 20.16 -4.97 -43.58
C GLU A 778 19.27 -5.83 -42.67
N PHE A 779 19.12 -7.13 -42.98
CA PHE A 779 18.41 -8.09 -42.12
C PHE A 779 19.05 -8.19 -40.72
N LEU A 780 20.38 -8.35 -40.64
CA LEU A 780 21.10 -8.44 -39.36
C LEU A 780 20.93 -7.17 -38.52
N HIS A 781 20.94 -5.99 -39.15
CA HIS A 781 20.68 -4.72 -38.49
C HIS A 781 19.25 -4.63 -37.95
N ARG A 782 18.22 -4.93 -38.77
CA ARG A 782 16.81 -4.79 -38.38
C ARG A 782 16.33 -5.87 -37.40
N ALA A 783 16.73 -7.12 -37.58
CA ALA A 783 16.27 -8.24 -36.75
C ALA A 783 16.98 -8.30 -35.38
N PHE A 784 18.26 -7.92 -35.31
CA PHE A 784 19.08 -8.08 -34.10
C PHE A 784 19.62 -6.75 -33.54
N GLY A 785 19.24 -5.60 -34.10
CA GLY A 785 19.68 -4.28 -33.62
C GLY A 785 21.17 -3.98 -33.81
N ILE A 786 21.90 -4.78 -34.60
CA ILE A 786 23.36 -4.62 -34.75
C ILE A 786 23.64 -3.26 -35.44
N PRO A 787 24.41 -2.34 -34.83
CA PRO A 787 24.61 -1.01 -35.38
C PRO A 787 25.49 -1.03 -36.64
N LYS A 788 25.08 -0.23 -37.64
CA LYS A 788 25.87 0.06 -38.84
C LYS A 788 26.97 1.08 -38.50
N GLY A 789 28.21 0.80 -38.88
CA GLY A 789 29.34 1.68 -38.60
C GLY A 789 29.83 1.60 -37.15
N ARG A 790 29.54 2.62 -36.32
CA ARG A 790 30.07 2.68 -34.95
C ARG A 790 29.30 1.78 -34.00
N LYS A 791 30.04 1.03 -33.17
CA LYS A 791 29.50 0.20 -32.09
C LYS A 791 29.14 1.03 -30.85
N GLU A 792 28.07 1.80 -30.98
CA GLU A 792 27.43 2.55 -29.90
C GLU A 792 26.05 1.89 -29.63
N GLY A 793 25.55 1.94 -28.39
CA GLY A 793 24.25 1.33 -28.03
C GLY A 793 24.17 -0.21 -28.04
N LEU A 794 25.29 -0.95 -28.00
CA LEU A 794 25.28 -2.43 -28.05
C LEU A 794 24.40 -3.07 -26.95
N ASP A 795 23.62 -4.09 -27.33
CA ASP A 795 22.65 -4.79 -26.47
C ASP A 795 22.58 -6.31 -26.83
N VAL A 796 21.92 -7.12 -25.99
CA VAL A 796 21.53 -8.51 -26.26
C VAL A 796 20.16 -8.54 -26.96
N PRO A 797 20.02 -9.13 -28.17
CA PRO A 797 18.74 -9.10 -28.89
C PRO A 797 17.64 -9.96 -28.24
N ASP A 798 16.40 -9.47 -28.21
CA ASP A 798 15.26 -10.19 -27.61
C ASP A 798 14.95 -11.53 -28.29
N LEU A 799 15.19 -11.63 -29.61
CA LEU A 799 15.12 -12.91 -30.35
C LEU A 799 16.02 -13.98 -29.72
N VAL A 800 17.18 -13.61 -29.22
CA VAL A 800 18.12 -14.51 -28.54
C VAL A 800 17.66 -14.79 -27.10
N LEU A 801 17.08 -13.81 -26.41
CA LEU A 801 16.51 -14.00 -25.06
C LEU A 801 15.27 -14.90 -25.06
N SER A 802 14.60 -15.11 -26.20
CA SER A 802 13.42 -15.97 -26.32
C SER A 802 13.68 -17.47 -26.04
N ASN A 803 14.94 -17.92 -26.12
CA ASN A 803 15.31 -19.34 -26.10
C ASN A 803 16.70 -19.57 -25.47
N ASP A 804 16.80 -20.50 -24.52
CA ASP A 804 18.05 -20.76 -23.79
C ASP A 804 19.19 -21.30 -24.67
N ASP A 805 18.90 -22.07 -25.73
CA ASP A 805 19.92 -22.67 -26.61
C ASP A 805 20.48 -21.68 -27.64
N LEU A 806 19.65 -20.74 -28.09
CA LEU A 806 20.13 -19.56 -28.82
C LEU A 806 21.03 -18.71 -27.92
N LEU A 807 20.58 -18.45 -26.68
CA LEU A 807 21.34 -17.67 -25.70
C LEU A 807 22.73 -18.27 -25.39
N ARG A 808 22.84 -19.62 -25.28
CA ARG A 808 24.12 -20.33 -25.16
C ARG A 808 25.05 -20.06 -26.34
N HIS A 809 24.53 -20.10 -27.56
CA HIS A 809 25.30 -19.89 -28.79
C HIS A 809 25.72 -18.43 -28.99
N PHE A 810 24.84 -17.47 -28.74
CA PHE A 810 25.16 -16.04 -28.73
C PHE A 810 26.28 -15.69 -27.74
N ILE A 811 26.18 -16.18 -26.49
CA ILE A 811 27.23 -15.99 -25.48
C ILE A 811 28.54 -16.62 -25.94
N ALA A 812 28.50 -17.81 -26.56
CA ALA A 812 29.70 -18.45 -27.09
C ALA A 812 30.38 -17.59 -28.17
N GLY A 813 29.63 -16.99 -29.10
CA GLY A 813 30.18 -16.09 -30.11
C GLY A 813 30.78 -14.82 -29.51
N LEU A 814 30.09 -14.20 -28.54
CA LEU A 814 30.57 -12.99 -27.87
C LEU A 814 31.81 -13.23 -26.99
N PHE A 815 31.94 -14.41 -26.37
CA PHE A 815 33.11 -14.78 -25.58
C PHE A 815 34.28 -15.32 -26.43
N ASP A 816 33.99 -16.02 -27.53
CA ASP A 816 35.01 -16.34 -28.55
C ASP A 816 35.64 -15.05 -29.11
N ALA A 817 34.90 -13.95 -29.18
CA ALA A 817 35.40 -12.61 -29.49
C ALA A 817 36.09 -11.89 -28.31
N ASP A 818 35.32 -11.16 -27.48
CA ASP A 818 35.82 -10.14 -26.54
C ASP A 818 36.34 -10.68 -25.19
N ALA A 819 36.19 -11.98 -24.90
CA ALA A 819 36.57 -12.55 -23.60
C ALA A 819 37.99 -13.15 -23.55
N TYR A 820 38.64 -13.05 -22.39
CA TYR A 820 39.93 -13.67 -22.10
C TYR A 820 39.86 -14.62 -20.91
N ILE A 821 40.83 -15.54 -20.84
CA ILE A 821 41.02 -16.49 -19.73
C ILE A 821 42.07 -15.93 -18.77
N ASP A 822 41.77 -15.84 -17.48
CA ASP A 822 42.73 -15.44 -16.45
C ASP A 822 43.38 -16.68 -15.82
N GLU A 823 44.69 -16.79 -16.00
CA GLU A 823 45.51 -17.92 -15.53
C GLU A 823 46.08 -17.73 -14.10
N ASN A 824 46.02 -16.49 -13.59
CA ASN A 824 46.54 -16.10 -12.27
C ASN A 824 45.45 -16.22 -11.20
N GLY A 825 44.21 -15.83 -11.52
CA GLY A 825 43.03 -16.10 -10.71
C GLY A 825 41.97 -16.79 -11.58
N PRO A 826 41.55 -18.03 -11.29
CA PRO A 826 40.81 -18.84 -12.25
C PRO A 826 39.45 -18.22 -12.63
N ALA A 827 39.42 -17.61 -13.81
CA ALA A 827 38.28 -16.85 -14.30
C ALA A 827 38.22 -16.77 -15.84
N VAL A 828 37.02 -16.50 -16.35
CA VAL A 828 36.77 -16.03 -17.73
C VAL A 828 36.23 -14.61 -17.62
N VAL A 829 36.81 -13.67 -18.37
CA VAL A 829 36.50 -12.24 -18.30
C VAL A 829 36.10 -11.73 -19.68
N LEU A 830 34.83 -11.40 -19.87
CA LEU A 830 34.36 -10.58 -21.00
C LEU A 830 34.54 -9.10 -20.65
N THR A 831 35.03 -8.29 -21.59
CA THR A 831 35.13 -6.83 -21.43
C THR A 831 34.33 -6.11 -22.51
N THR A 832 33.53 -5.11 -22.14
CA THR A 832 32.78 -4.28 -23.10
C THR A 832 32.70 -2.81 -22.64
N ARG A 833 32.19 -1.93 -23.50
CA ARG A 833 31.92 -0.51 -23.22
C ARG A 833 30.44 -0.23 -22.91
N SER A 834 29.52 -1.13 -23.30
CA SER A 834 28.10 -0.99 -23.00
C SER A 834 27.80 -1.55 -21.61
N GLU A 835 27.28 -0.71 -20.70
CA GLU A 835 26.83 -1.15 -19.37
C GLU A 835 25.61 -2.09 -19.50
N ASN A 836 24.70 -1.80 -20.43
CA ASN A 836 23.52 -2.62 -20.73
C ASN A 836 23.91 -4.02 -21.22
N LEU A 837 24.79 -4.13 -22.23
CA LEU A 837 25.31 -5.43 -22.70
C LEU A 837 25.99 -6.20 -21.56
N ALA A 838 26.79 -5.54 -20.73
CA ALA A 838 27.44 -6.19 -19.59
C ALA A 838 26.42 -6.74 -18.56
N ARG A 839 25.39 -5.95 -18.23
CA ARG A 839 24.33 -6.35 -17.28
C ARG A 839 23.43 -7.46 -17.83
N LYS A 840 23.02 -7.39 -19.11
CA LYS A 840 22.22 -8.45 -19.74
C LYS A 840 23.01 -9.73 -20.00
N VAL A 841 24.31 -9.67 -20.36
CA VAL A 841 25.17 -10.87 -20.47
C VAL A 841 25.44 -11.49 -19.10
N TRP A 842 25.66 -10.68 -18.06
CA TRP A 842 25.72 -11.16 -16.67
C TRP A 842 24.43 -11.90 -16.28
N TYR A 843 23.26 -11.29 -16.51
CA TYR A 843 21.98 -11.93 -16.25
C TYR A 843 21.82 -13.23 -17.07
N ALA A 844 22.16 -13.22 -18.36
CA ALA A 844 22.06 -14.40 -19.22
C ALA A 844 22.90 -15.59 -18.71
N LEU A 845 24.06 -15.32 -18.12
CA LEU A 845 24.85 -16.33 -17.41
C LEU A 845 24.14 -16.84 -16.15
N GLN A 846 23.55 -15.96 -15.33
CA GLN A 846 22.78 -16.35 -14.14
C GLN A 846 21.55 -17.22 -14.51
N ARG A 847 20.82 -16.88 -15.59
CA ARG A 847 19.72 -17.68 -16.17
C ARG A 847 20.17 -19.10 -16.56
N LEU A 848 21.38 -19.22 -17.12
CA LEU A 848 22.03 -20.49 -17.43
C LEU A 848 22.65 -21.19 -16.20
N GLY A 849 22.50 -20.62 -15.00
CA GLY A 849 23.00 -21.15 -13.73
C GLY A 849 24.50 -20.93 -13.49
N ILE A 850 25.15 -20.10 -14.30
CA ILE A 850 26.56 -19.74 -14.25
C ILE A 850 26.71 -18.42 -13.50
N ILE A 851 27.32 -18.47 -12.31
CA ILE A 851 27.51 -17.28 -11.48
C ILE A 851 28.61 -16.42 -12.08
N SER A 852 28.30 -15.14 -12.29
CA SER A 852 29.25 -14.14 -12.77
C SER A 852 29.09 -12.81 -12.04
N THR A 853 30.03 -11.89 -12.22
CA THR A 853 30.04 -10.57 -11.58
C THR A 853 30.24 -9.46 -12.62
N VAL A 854 29.47 -8.37 -12.58
CA VAL A 854 29.78 -7.15 -13.35
C VAL A 854 30.72 -6.26 -12.53
N SER A 855 31.69 -5.60 -13.17
CA SER A 855 32.51 -4.57 -12.53
C SER A 855 32.79 -3.40 -13.48
N ARG A 856 32.57 -2.17 -13.00
CA ARG A 856 32.86 -0.90 -13.70
C ARG A 856 34.30 -0.50 -13.42
N VAL A 857 35.14 -0.42 -14.45
CA VAL A 857 36.59 -0.20 -14.33
C VAL A 857 37.00 1.00 -15.20
N ARG A 858 37.82 1.92 -14.67
CA ARG A 858 38.44 2.99 -15.47
C ARG A 858 39.56 2.40 -16.33
N ASN A 859 39.46 2.55 -17.64
CA ASN A 859 40.46 2.07 -18.59
C ASN A 859 41.69 3.00 -18.59
N ARG A 860 42.88 2.46 -18.25
CA ARG A 860 44.15 3.22 -18.15
C ARG A 860 45.07 2.94 -19.35
N GLY A 861 44.52 3.03 -20.57
CA GLY A 861 45.24 2.72 -21.81
C GLY A 861 44.81 3.64 -22.97
N TYR A 862 45.29 3.33 -24.18
CA TYR A 862 45.21 4.14 -25.42
C TYR A 862 43.84 4.73 -25.84
N LYS A 863 42.76 4.34 -25.16
CA LYS A 863 41.44 4.98 -25.24
C LYS A 863 40.88 5.07 -23.82
N GLU A 864 41.12 6.19 -23.15
CA GLU A 864 40.60 6.46 -21.81
C GLU A 864 39.06 6.37 -21.77
N GLY A 865 38.51 6.12 -20.58
CA GLY A 865 37.07 6.01 -20.36
C GLY A 865 36.70 4.88 -19.40
N VAL A 866 35.42 4.51 -19.40
CA VAL A 866 34.87 3.41 -18.60
C VAL A 866 34.76 2.14 -19.44
N ILE A 867 35.07 1.00 -18.84
CA ILE A 867 34.79 -0.34 -19.37
C ILE A 867 34.11 -1.19 -18.30
N PHE A 868 33.29 -2.14 -18.74
CA PHE A 868 32.57 -3.08 -17.90
C PHE A 868 33.13 -4.47 -18.13
N ARG A 869 33.42 -5.19 -17.03
CA ARG A 869 33.92 -6.57 -17.09
C ARG A 869 32.89 -7.52 -16.49
N VAL A 870 32.39 -8.46 -17.29
CA VAL A 870 31.59 -9.60 -16.82
C VAL A 870 32.54 -10.74 -16.56
N THR A 871 32.63 -11.17 -15.29
CA THR A 871 33.62 -12.19 -14.88
C THR A 871 32.95 -13.42 -14.29
N VAL A 872 33.17 -14.59 -14.89
CA VAL A 872 32.89 -15.90 -14.27
C VAL A 872 34.12 -16.29 -13.47
N ARG A 873 33.99 -16.56 -12.16
CA ARG A 873 35.12 -16.95 -11.27
C ARG A 873 34.89 -18.30 -10.61
N GLY A 874 35.97 -19.04 -10.41
CA GLY A 874 35.98 -20.27 -9.62
C GLY A 874 35.63 -21.52 -10.41
N VAL A 875 36.26 -22.63 -10.04
CA VAL A 875 36.34 -23.86 -10.86
C VAL A 875 34.97 -24.45 -11.20
N GLU A 876 33.98 -24.33 -10.33
CA GLU A 876 32.65 -24.89 -10.58
C GLU A 876 31.89 -24.11 -11.66
N ASP A 877 31.78 -22.79 -11.54
CA ASP A 877 31.09 -21.97 -12.54
C ASP A 877 31.86 -21.91 -13.87
N LEU A 878 33.20 -22.08 -13.84
CA LEU A 878 33.99 -22.36 -15.03
C LEU A 878 33.63 -23.71 -15.68
N VAL A 879 33.39 -24.77 -14.91
CA VAL A 879 32.91 -26.06 -15.43
C VAL A 879 31.48 -25.96 -15.97
N LYS A 880 30.58 -25.21 -15.32
CA LYS A 880 29.24 -24.93 -15.85
C LYS A 880 29.33 -24.16 -17.16
N PHE A 881 30.17 -23.13 -17.22
CA PHE A 881 30.41 -22.32 -18.42
C PHE A 881 30.95 -23.19 -19.56
N HIS A 882 32.04 -23.94 -19.33
CA HIS A 882 32.62 -24.85 -20.32
C HIS A 882 31.63 -25.92 -20.83
N ARG A 883 30.74 -26.43 -19.96
CA ARG A 883 29.71 -27.40 -20.34
C ARG A 883 28.53 -26.78 -21.12
N SER A 884 28.20 -25.51 -20.87
CA SER A 884 26.94 -24.91 -21.33
C SER A 884 27.12 -23.86 -22.43
N ILE A 885 28.31 -23.28 -22.57
CA ILE A 885 28.66 -22.26 -23.55
C ILE A 885 29.63 -22.90 -24.57
N PRO A 886 29.17 -23.24 -25.78
CA PRO A 886 29.94 -24.03 -26.74
C PRO A 886 30.99 -23.19 -27.50
N LEU A 887 32.03 -22.74 -26.78
CA LEU A 887 33.18 -22.02 -27.35
C LEU A 887 33.83 -22.81 -28.50
N ARG A 888 34.11 -22.11 -29.60
CA ARG A 888 34.70 -22.65 -30.83
C ARG A 888 36.16 -22.19 -31.00
N HIS A 889 36.59 -21.12 -30.32
CA HIS A 889 37.98 -20.67 -30.33
C HIS A 889 38.88 -21.66 -29.57
N SER A 890 39.67 -22.42 -30.32
CA SER A 890 40.44 -23.56 -29.82
C SER A 890 41.40 -23.17 -28.69
N ARG A 891 42.10 -22.04 -28.83
CA ARG A 891 43.07 -21.53 -27.84
C ARG A 891 42.40 -21.13 -26.52
N LYS A 892 41.29 -20.37 -26.56
CA LYS A 892 40.55 -19.95 -25.35
C LYS A 892 39.95 -21.15 -24.63
N ARG A 893 39.34 -22.07 -25.38
CA ARG A 893 38.79 -23.33 -24.86
C ARG A 893 39.86 -24.22 -24.21
N GLY A 894 41.01 -24.42 -24.87
CA GLY A 894 42.11 -25.23 -24.33
C GLY A 894 42.68 -24.66 -23.02
N LYS A 895 42.84 -23.34 -22.94
CA LYS A 895 43.24 -22.65 -21.70
C LYS A 895 42.21 -22.83 -20.58
N LEU A 896 40.91 -22.75 -20.89
CA LEU A 896 39.83 -22.99 -19.92
C LEU A 896 39.83 -24.45 -19.41
N GLU A 897 40.03 -25.43 -20.29
CA GLU A 897 40.12 -26.85 -19.93
C GLU A 897 41.34 -27.13 -19.03
N GLU A 898 42.50 -26.53 -19.33
CA GLU A 898 43.68 -26.60 -18.48
C GLU A 898 43.47 -25.91 -17.12
N LEU A 899 42.85 -24.73 -17.09
CA LEU A 899 42.55 -23.99 -15.87
C LEU A 899 41.63 -24.79 -14.94
N ILE A 900 40.58 -25.41 -15.50
CA ILE A 900 39.68 -26.33 -14.79
C ILE A 900 40.45 -27.53 -14.24
N ARG A 901 41.35 -28.13 -15.04
CA ARG A 901 42.21 -29.25 -14.62
C ARG A 901 43.15 -28.87 -13.48
N LYS A 902 43.81 -27.71 -13.56
CA LYS A 902 44.80 -27.18 -12.62
C LYS A 902 44.23 -26.96 -11.21
N TYR A 903 43.00 -26.43 -11.12
CA TYR A 903 42.38 -26.08 -9.83
C TYR A 903 41.33 -27.10 -9.32
N ARG A 904 41.13 -28.22 -10.02
CA ARG A 904 40.10 -29.27 -9.79
C ARG A 904 40.05 -29.86 -8.36
N SER A 905 41.11 -29.67 -7.56
CA SER A 905 41.21 -30.09 -6.16
C SER A 905 40.43 -29.19 -5.17
N HIS A 906 40.01 -28.00 -5.58
CA HIS A 906 39.26 -27.08 -4.71
C HIS A 906 37.79 -27.51 -4.61
N ARG A 907 37.33 -27.86 -3.39
CA ARG A 907 36.00 -28.44 -3.13
C ARG A 907 34.86 -27.48 -3.53
N GLY A 908 33.92 -27.96 -4.33
CA GLY A 908 32.80 -27.19 -4.87
C GLY A 908 31.56 -27.01 -3.98
N LYS A 909 30.57 -26.34 -4.59
CA LYS A 909 29.23 -25.91 -4.15
C LYS A 909 29.14 -25.12 -2.85
N ARG A 910 28.80 -23.82 -2.99
CA ARG A 910 28.27 -22.95 -1.92
C ARG A 910 26.85 -22.41 -2.17
N THR A 911 26.39 -22.22 -3.41
CA THR A 911 25.01 -21.77 -3.68
C THR A 911 23.94 -22.86 -3.51
N ASP A 912 24.36 -24.12 -3.57
CA ASP A 912 23.55 -25.29 -3.18
C ASP A 912 23.62 -25.57 -1.66
N ARG A 913 24.05 -24.56 -0.89
CA ARG A 913 24.02 -24.57 0.57
C ARG A 913 23.01 -23.56 1.09
N VAL A 914 22.68 -23.76 2.35
CA VAL A 914 21.92 -22.84 3.19
C VAL A 914 22.76 -22.52 4.43
N PRO A 915 22.59 -21.32 5.02
CA PRO A 915 23.22 -21.01 6.30
C PRO A 915 22.72 -21.98 7.38
N ILE A 916 23.57 -22.26 8.36
CA ILE A 916 23.21 -23.15 9.47
C ILE A 916 23.90 -22.67 10.75
N SER A 917 23.18 -22.71 11.87
CA SER A 917 23.70 -22.44 13.22
C SER A 917 23.45 -23.64 14.15
N PRO A 918 24.11 -23.72 15.32
CA PRO A 918 23.82 -24.76 16.31
C PRO A 918 22.35 -24.78 16.77
N ALA A 919 21.73 -23.60 16.89
CA ALA A 919 20.35 -23.44 17.36
C ALA A 919 19.33 -24.13 16.43
N MET A 920 19.61 -24.17 15.13
CA MET A 920 18.76 -24.83 14.13
C MET A 920 18.75 -26.37 14.21
N LEU A 921 19.55 -27.02 15.08
CA LEU A 921 19.70 -28.48 15.07
C LEU A 921 19.93 -29.14 16.44
N GLU A 922 20.76 -28.55 17.29
CA GLU A 922 21.12 -29.13 18.61
C GLU A 922 19.92 -29.25 19.56
N PRO A 923 18.95 -28.31 19.61
CA PRO A 923 17.74 -28.44 20.44
C PRO A 923 16.84 -29.57 19.95
N LEU A 924 16.48 -29.58 18.66
CA LEU A 924 15.51 -30.53 18.09
C LEU A 924 15.97 -31.99 18.24
N ARG A 925 17.24 -32.28 17.91
CA ARG A 925 17.79 -33.63 18.08
C ARG A 925 17.77 -34.08 19.55
N ARG A 926 18.07 -33.17 20.49
CA ARG A 926 18.04 -33.49 21.93
C ARG A 926 16.63 -33.69 22.47
N ARG A 927 15.64 -32.92 21.98
CA ARG A 927 14.23 -33.04 22.39
C ARG A 927 13.65 -34.40 21.99
N LEU A 928 13.94 -34.87 20.77
CA LEU A 928 13.59 -36.23 20.32
C LEU A 928 14.49 -37.35 20.90
N ASN A 929 15.38 -37.03 21.85
CA ASN A 929 16.34 -37.95 22.48
C ASN A 929 17.26 -38.74 21.50
N LEU A 930 17.37 -38.31 20.25
CA LEU A 930 18.14 -39.00 19.21
C LEU A 930 19.65 -38.85 19.46
N THR A 931 20.42 -39.92 19.36
CA THR A 931 21.87 -39.80 19.24
C THR A 931 22.26 -39.19 17.88
N VAL A 932 23.48 -38.68 17.80
CA VAL A 932 24.07 -38.23 16.53
C VAL A 932 24.13 -39.39 15.50
N SER A 933 24.28 -40.64 15.94
CA SER A 933 24.39 -41.80 15.05
C SER A 933 23.03 -42.16 14.43
N GLU A 934 21.95 -42.14 15.22
CA GLU A 934 20.59 -42.40 14.74
C GLU A 934 20.14 -41.30 13.78
N LEU A 935 20.32 -40.01 14.13
CA LEU A 935 20.00 -38.92 13.20
C LEU A 935 20.86 -38.99 11.93
N SER A 936 22.14 -39.36 12.03
CA SER A 936 23.01 -39.57 10.86
C SER A 936 22.49 -40.68 9.94
N LYS A 937 21.99 -41.78 10.51
CA LYS A 937 21.43 -42.92 9.78
C LYS A 937 20.09 -42.56 9.11
N LEU A 938 19.16 -41.96 9.85
CA LEU A 938 17.85 -41.54 9.34
C LEU A 938 17.97 -40.46 8.26
N ALA A 939 18.74 -39.40 8.54
CA ALA A 939 18.91 -38.29 7.60
C ALA A 939 19.62 -38.73 6.30
N SER A 940 20.51 -39.73 6.35
CA SER A 940 21.13 -40.29 5.14
C SER A 940 20.13 -41.01 4.23
N SER A 941 19.03 -41.54 4.79
CA SER A 941 17.96 -42.18 4.02
C SER A 941 17.15 -41.13 3.24
N TYR A 942 16.72 -40.06 3.91
CA TYR A 942 15.92 -38.99 3.29
C TYR A 942 16.73 -38.04 2.39
N ALA A 943 18.03 -37.87 2.64
CA ALA A 943 18.90 -36.99 1.83
C ALA A 943 19.30 -37.57 0.46
N GLY A 944 19.24 -38.90 0.29
CA GLY A 944 19.86 -39.60 -0.85
C GLY A 944 21.40 -39.55 -0.85
N GLU A 945 22.03 -38.98 0.19
CA GLU A 945 23.48 -38.90 0.37
C GLU A 945 23.88 -39.14 1.84
N LYS A 946 25.14 -39.52 2.09
CA LYS A 946 25.63 -39.84 3.45
C LYS A 946 25.78 -38.60 4.34
N VAL A 947 24.75 -38.30 5.14
CA VAL A 947 24.76 -37.28 6.19
C VAL A 947 25.55 -37.79 7.41
N SER A 948 26.89 -37.71 7.35
CA SER A 948 27.77 -38.30 8.37
C SER A 948 27.63 -37.67 9.77
N GLU A 949 27.85 -38.46 10.82
CA GLU A 949 27.90 -37.99 12.22
C GLU A 949 28.85 -36.78 12.44
N SER A 950 29.97 -36.76 11.72
CA SER A 950 30.93 -35.65 11.82
C SER A 950 30.38 -34.34 11.24
N LEU A 951 29.44 -34.40 10.30
CA LEU A 951 28.75 -33.23 9.76
C LEU A 951 27.86 -32.61 10.84
N ILE A 952 27.00 -33.43 11.47
CA ILE A 952 26.10 -33.04 12.55
C ILE A 952 26.90 -32.48 13.73
N ARG A 953 27.94 -33.20 14.22
CA ARG A 953 28.84 -32.71 15.28
C ARG A 953 29.57 -31.42 14.94
N HIS A 954 29.71 -31.05 13.67
CA HIS A 954 30.31 -29.78 13.25
C HIS A 954 29.29 -28.65 13.08
N VAL A 955 28.02 -28.94 12.80
CA VAL A 955 26.93 -27.96 12.91
C VAL A 955 26.72 -27.59 14.39
N GLU A 956 26.48 -28.58 15.26
CA GLU A 956 26.22 -28.35 16.70
C GLU A 956 27.37 -27.61 17.39
N LYS A 957 28.64 -27.92 17.04
CA LYS A 957 29.81 -27.23 17.60
C LYS A 957 30.12 -25.86 16.96
N GLY A 958 29.23 -25.33 16.12
CA GLY A 958 29.41 -24.04 15.41
C GLY A 958 30.60 -24.01 14.44
N ARG A 959 31.12 -25.18 14.05
CA ARG A 959 32.31 -25.33 13.18
C ARG A 959 31.97 -25.27 11.69
N MET A 960 30.69 -25.36 11.34
CA MET A 960 30.18 -25.03 10.01
C MET A 960 29.16 -23.89 10.11
N LYS A 961 29.17 -23.00 9.10
CA LYS A 961 28.18 -21.93 8.91
C LYS A 961 27.26 -22.15 7.69
N GLU A 962 27.54 -23.16 6.86
CA GLU A 962 26.81 -23.48 5.62
C GLU A 962 26.76 -25.01 5.38
N ILE A 963 25.57 -25.59 5.20
CA ILE A 963 25.33 -27.04 4.92
C ILE A 963 24.64 -27.22 3.56
N ARG A 964 24.82 -28.38 2.90
CA ARG A 964 24.09 -28.72 1.66
C ARG A 964 22.58 -28.75 1.92
N ARG A 965 21.78 -28.27 0.95
CA ARG A 965 20.30 -28.33 1.00
C ARG A 965 19.77 -29.77 1.12
N SER A 966 20.30 -30.70 0.32
CA SER A 966 20.03 -32.14 0.42
C SER A 966 20.22 -32.70 1.83
N ALA A 967 21.33 -32.35 2.47
CA ALA A 967 21.63 -32.78 3.84
C ALA A 967 20.72 -32.10 4.89
N LEU A 968 20.38 -30.80 4.74
CA LEU A 968 19.43 -30.16 5.64
C LEU A 968 18.02 -30.74 5.48
N ARG A 969 17.56 -30.95 4.24
CA ARG A 969 16.27 -31.57 3.91
C ARG A 969 16.16 -32.99 4.47
N GLY A 970 17.22 -33.79 4.34
CA GLY A 970 17.26 -35.14 4.93
C GLY A 970 17.22 -35.12 6.46
N ILE A 971 17.90 -34.14 7.09
CA ILE A 971 17.81 -33.90 8.54
C ILE A 971 16.40 -33.46 8.93
N ALA A 972 15.80 -32.52 8.19
CA ALA A 972 14.46 -32.00 8.41
C ALA A 972 13.39 -33.10 8.38
N LEU A 973 13.40 -33.92 7.33
CA LEU A 973 12.45 -35.03 7.16
C LEU A 973 12.68 -36.15 8.20
N ALA A 974 13.93 -36.41 8.58
CA ALA A 974 14.23 -37.36 9.66
C ALA A 974 13.75 -36.89 11.04
N LEU A 975 13.87 -35.58 11.33
CA LEU A 975 13.33 -34.99 12.56
C LEU A 975 11.80 -34.94 12.54
N GLN A 976 11.18 -34.59 11.40
CA GLN A 976 9.72 -34.65 11.22
C GLN A 976 9.18 -36.06 11.45
N GLN A 977 9.75 -37.10 10.83
CA GLN A 977 9.27 -38.48 11.02
C GLN A 977 9.28 -38.86 12.51
N VAL A 978 10.42 -38.70 13.19
CA VAL A 978 10.55 -39.08 14.61
C VAL A 978 9.69 -38.19 15.52
N ALA A 979 9.49 -36.92 15.20
CA ALA A 979 8.55 -36.06 15.93
C ALA A 979 7.09 -36.51 15.75
N SER A 980 6.71 -36.93 14.54
CA SER A 980 5.37 -37.48 14.26
C SER A 980 5.15 -38.82 14.95
N ASP A 981 6.14 -39.72 14.93
CA ASP A 981 6.11 -41.02 15.62
C ASP A 981 5.98 -40.87 17.15
N LEU A 982 6.38 -39.72 17.70
CA LEU A 982 6.33 -39.40 19.14
C LEU A 982 5.20 -38.42 19.53
N GLY A 983 4.45 -37.87 18.56
CA GLY A 983 3.42 -36.85 18.80
C GLY A 983 3.95 -35.47 19.23
N ASP A 984 5.21 -35.14 18.96
CA ASP A 984 5.84 -33.86 19.31
C ASP A 984 5.65 -32.82 18.20
N GLU A 985 4.42 -32.32 18.07
CA GLU A 985 4.01 -31.34 17.05
C GLU A 985 4.94 -30.12 16.98
N GLU A 986 5.37 -29.59 18.13
CA GLU A 986 6.28 -28.44 18.22
C GLU A 986 7.64 -28.72 17.53
N THR A 987 8.20 -29.92 17.73
CA THR A 987 9.44 -30.31 17.02
C THR A 987 9.19 -30.62 15.55
N TRP A 988 8.04 -31.20 15.19
CA TRP A 988 7.67 -31.44 13.78
C TRP A 988 7.60 -30.12 13.00
N VAL A 989 6.92 -29.14 13.61
CA VAL A 989 6.77 -27.76 13.13
C VAL A 989 8.14 -27.11 12.93
N GLN A 990 8.98 -27.07 13.97
CA GLN A 990 10.36 -26.54 13.88
C GLN A 990 11.23 -27.30 12.84
N ALA A 991 11.02 -28.60 12.67
CA ALA A 991 11.74 -29.40 11.69
C ALA A 991 11.28 -29.13 10.24
N LYS A 992 10.03 -28.75 10.00
CA LYS A 992 9.56 -28.29 8.69
C LYS A 992 10.23 -26.98 8.26
N ARG A 993 10.62 -26.11 9.20
CA ARG A 993 11.41 -24.90 8.91
C ARG A 993 12.70 -25.21 8.17
N LEU A 994 13.38 -26.26 8.62
CA LEU A 994 14.61 -26.73 8.00
C LEU A 994 14.36 -27.27 6.57
N GLU A 995 13.15 -27.77 6.29
CA GLU A 995 12.73 -28.20 4.95
C GLU A 995 12.46 -27.01 4.02
N LEU A 996 11.63 -26.03 4.40
CA LEU A 996 11.33 -24.91 3.49
C LEU A 996 12.55 -23.98 3.28
N ILE A 997 13.43 -23.84 4.27
CA ILE A 997 14.74 -23.18 4.06
C ILE A 997 15.59 -23.97 3.04
N ALA A 998 15.53 -25.30 3.05
CA ALA A 998 16.27 -26.15 2.10
C ALA A 998 15.65 -26.16 0.69
N ASP A 999 14.32 -26.15 0.58
CA ASP A 999 13.58 -26.30 -0.67
C ASP A 999 13.18 -24.96 -1.33
N GLY A 1000 13.13 -23.86 -0.57
CA GLY A 1000 12.83 -22.51 -1.05
C GLY A 1000 13.74 -22.04 -2.19
N ASP A 1001 13.22 -21.17 -3.04
CA ASP A 1001 13.87 -20.73 -4.28
C ASP A 1001 14.66 -19.41 -4.14
N VAL A 1002 14.84 -18.94 -2.91
CA VAL A 1002 15.85 -17.95 -2.48
C VAL A 1002 17.16 -18.65 -2.06
N TYR A 1003 18.31 -18.07 -2.39
CA TYR A 1003 19.65 -18.35 -1.88
C TYR A 1003 20.12 -17.19 -0.98
N TRP A 1004 20.94 -17.50 0.03
CA TRP A 1004 21.33 -16.55 1.09
C TRP A 1004 22.77 -16.06 0.91
N ASP A 1005 22.92 -14.97 0.16
CA ASP A 1005 24.25 -14.47 -0.21
C ASP A 1005 24.83 -13.45 0.76
N GLU A 1006 26.13 -13.58 0.98
CA GLU A 1006 26.88 -12.77 1.93
C GLU A 1006 27.17 -11.38 1.35
N VAL A 1007 26.76 -10.31 2.04
CA VAL A 1007 27.13 -8.93 1.71
C VAL A 1007 28.65 -8.78 1.88
N VAL A 1008 29.33 -8.18 0.90
CA VAL A 1008 30.79 -7.97 0.93
C VAL A 1008 31.20 -6.50 0.97
N SER A 1009 30.36 -5.58 0.46
CA SER A 1009 30.51 -4.15 0.74
C SER A 1009 29.16 -3.45 0.78
N VAL A 1010 29.15 -2.36 1.54
CA VAL A 1010 28.07 -1.37 1.63
C VAL A 1010 28.77 -0.02 1.53
N GLU A 1011 28.47 0.75 0.48
CA GLU A 1011 29.19 1.97 0.10
C GLU A 1011 28.18 3.12 -0.03
N GLU A 1012 28.43 4.26 0.60
CA GLU A 1012 27.75 5.51 0.17
C GLU A 1012 28.27 5.90 -1.21
N VAL A 1013 27.36 6.36 -2.09
CA VAL A 1013 27.70 6.84 -3.44
C VAL A 1013 26.98 8.14 -3.76
N GLU A 1014 27.70 9.05 -4.44
CA GLU A 1014 27.19 10.32 -4.94
C GLU A 1014 26.48 10.10 -6.29
N PRO A 1015 25.17 10.39 -6.40
CA PRO A 1015 24.40 10.21 -7.63
C PRO A 1015 24.97 10.98 -8.84
N LYS A 1016 25.45 12.21 -8.59
CA LYS A 1016 26.06 13.06 -9.62
C LYS A 1016 27.33 12.48 -10.23
N GLU A 1017 28.09 11.64 -9.51
CA GLU A 1017 29.28 10.96 -10.05
C GLU A 1017 28.94 9.76 -10.94
N LEU A 1018 27.76 9.17 -10.74
CA LEU A 1018 27.31 7.98 -11.45
C LEU A 1018 26.45 8.30 -12.67
N GLY A 1019 25.85 9.50 -12.71
CA GLY A 1019 24.98 9.98 -13.79
C GLY A 1019 23.49 9.82 -13.50
N ILE A 1020 23.10 9.73 -12.22
CA ILE A 1020 21.74 9.43 -11.79
C ILE A 1020 20.91 10.71 -11.69
N GLU A 1021 19.87 10.84 -12.52
CA GLU A 1021 18.88 11.91 -12.38
C GLU A 1021 17.62 11.46 -11.61
N TYR A 1022 17.15 10.23 -11.85
CA TYR A 1022 15.93 9.69 -11.26
C TYR A 1022 16.15 8.37 -10.51
N LEU A 1023 15.22 8.08 -9.61
CA LEU A 1023 15.10 6.82 -8.87
C LEU A 1023 13.67 6.30 -9.00
N TYR A 1024 13.50 4.98 -9.00
CA TYR A 1024 12.29 4.30 -9.45
C TYR A 1024 11.79 3.27 -8.43
N ASP A 1025 10.48 3.02 -8.37
CA ASP A 1025 9.89 1.95 -7.55
C ASP A 1025 8.57 1.41 -8.15
N LEU A 1026 8.11 0.26 -7.65
CA LEU A 1026 6.93 -0.47 -8.15
C LEU A 1026 5.91 -0.72 -7.02
N THR A 1027 4.64 -0.40 -7.24
CA THR A 1027 3.56 -0.96 -6.40
C THR A 1027 3.20 -2.34 -6.91
N VAL A 1028 3.83 -3.34 -6.30
CA VAL A 1028 3.49 -4.77 -6.46
C VAL A 1028 2.32 -5.11 -5.56
N GLU A 1029 1.32 -5.80 -6.10
CA GLU A 1029 0.15 -6.25 -5.35
C GLU A 1029 0.49 -7.47 -4.47
N GLU A 1030 -0.35 -7.70 -3.45
CA GLU A 1030 -0.25 -8.76 -2.43
C GLU A 1030 1.09 -8.87 -1.66
N ASP A 1031 2.11 -9.46 -2.28
CA ASP A 1031 3.42 -9.76 -1.69
C ASP A 1031 4.22 -8.50 -1.33
N HIS A 1032 3.88 -7.37 -1.96
CA HIS A 1032 4.52 -6.06 -1.82
C HIS A 1032 6.05 -6.08 -1.96
N ASN A 1033 6.57 -7.04 -2.73
CA ASN A 1033 7.99 -7.27 -2.94
C ASN A 1033 8.29 -7.73 -4.37
N TYR A 1034 9.49 -7.42 -4.90
CA TYR A 1034 9.92 -7.81 -6.23
C TYR A 1034 11.43 -8.03 -6.31
N VAL A 1035 11.86 -8.79 -7.31
CA VAL A 1035 13.28 -9.11 -7.57
C VAL A 1035 13.95 -8.00 -8.39
N ALA A 1036 14.88 -7.26 -7.76
CA ALA A 1036 15.69 -6.20 -8.37
C ALA A 1036 17.20 -6.49 -8.24
N ASN A 1037 17.92 -6.59 -9.37
CA ASN A 1037 19.29 -7.14 -9.46
C ASN A 1037 19.46 -8.48 -8.70
N GLY A 1038 18.36 -9.22 -8.48
CA GLY A 1038 18.31 -10.46 -7.70
C GLY A 1038 17.76 -10.36 -6.26
N ILE A 1039 17.38 -9.18 -5.74
CA ILE A 1039 17.16 -8.87 -4.29
C ILE A 1039 15.73 -8.25 -4.02
N LEU A 1040 15.22 -8.06 -2.77
CA LEU A 1040 13.76 -8.08 -2.37
C LEU A 1040 13.28 -7.06 -1.23
N VAL A 1041 11.99 -6.58 -1.13
CA VAL A 1041 11.41 -5.39 -0.30
C VAL A 1041 10.03 -5.54 0.49
N SER A 1042 9.38 -4.53 1.19
CA SER A 1042 7.89 -4.40 1.64
C SER A 1042 7.50 -3.44 2.87
N ASN A 1043 6.18 -3.17 3.18
CA ASN A 1043 5.56 -2.07 4.06
C ASN A 1043 4.80 -2.43 5.43
N CYS A 1044 3.85 -1.59 6.04
CA CYS A 1044 3.19 -1.71 7.44
C CYS A 1044 2.06 -0.64 7.92
N MET A 1045 1.29 -0.76 9.09
CA MET A 1045 0.38 0.18 9.95
C MET A 1045 -0.94 -0.28 10.71
N GLY A 1046 -1.29 0.09 11.99
CA GLY A 1046 -2.75 0.04 12.39
C GLY A 1046 -3.34 0.31 13.81
N THR A 1047 -4.65 -0.01 13.99
CA THR A 1047 -5.54 -0.07 15.22
C THR A 1047 -6.37 -1.40 15.30
N ILE A 1048 -7.01 -1.84 16.44
CA ILE A 1048 -7.86 -3.10 16.55
C ILE A 1048 -8.69 -3.31 17.88
N HIS A 1049 -9.57 -4.32 17.96
CA HIS A 1049 -10.21 -4.90 19.19
C HIS A 1049 -9.42 -6.06 19.89
N ALA A 1050 -9.25 -6.06 21.22
CA ALA A 1050 -8.71 -7.20 22.02
C ALA A 1050 -8.81 -7.01 23.56
N ASN A 1051 -8.42 -8.00 24.38
CA ASN A 1051 -8.41 -7.93 25.86
C ASN A 1051 -7.00 -7.87 26.49
N SER A 1052 -5.92 -8.21 25.76
CA SER A 1052 -4.53 -8.01 26.20
C SER A 1052 -3.61 -7.73 25.01
N ALA A 1053 -2.52 -6.99 25.19
CA ALA A 1053 -1.66 -6.55 24.07
C ALA A 1053 -1.08 -7.70 23.23
N ARG A 1054 -0.95 -8.91 23.79
CA ARG A 1054 -0.55 -10.11 23.03
C ARG A 1054 -1.71 -10.74 22.24
N GLU A 1055 -2.92 -10.77 22.79
CA GLU A 1055 -4.13 -11.16 22.05
C GLU A 1055 -4.43 -10.18 20.91
N THR A 1056 -4.10 -8.91 21.11
CA THR A 1056 -4.15 -7.85 20.11
C THR A 1056 -3.31 -8.16 18.88
N ILE A 1057 -2.08 -8.67 19.09
CA ILE A 1057 -1.22 -9.17 18.02
C ILE A 1057 -1.83 -10.38 17.32
N VAL A 1058 -2.27 -11.39 18.08
CA VAL A 1058 -2.86 -12.62 17.51
C VAL A 1058 -4.09 -12.29 16.65
N ARG A 1059 -4.91 -11.30 17.01
CA ARG A 1059 -6.05 -10.86 16.18
C ARG A 1059 -5.66 -10.07 14.94
N LEU A 1060 -4.55 -9.33 14.94
CA LEU A 1060 -4.04 -8.72 13.72
C LEU A 1060 -3.64 -9.81 12.71
N GLU A 1061 -2.94 -10.82 13.20
CA GLU A 1061 -2.41 -11.95 12.41
C GLU A 1061 -3.51 -12.88 11.89
N SER A 1062 -4.62 -13.03 12.62
CA SER A 1062 -5.71 -13.96 12.29
C SER A 1062 -6.65 -13.45 11.19
N PRO A 1063 -7.33 -14.35 10.44
CA PRO A 1063 -8.49 -14.00 9.63
C PRO A 1063 -9.61 -13.34 10.46
N PRO A 1064 -10.38 -12.39 9.89
CA PRO A 1064 -10.30 -11.89 8.52
C PRO A 1064 -9.30 -10.72 8.32
N MET A 1065 -8.48 -10.39 9.33
CA MET A 1065 -7.59 -9.23 9.30
C MET A 1065 -6.25 -9.51 8.60
N ASN A 1066 -5.71 -10.73 8.79
CA ASN A 1066 -4.60 -11.28 8.00
C ASN A 1066 -3.40 -10.32 7.83
N VAL A 1067 -3.02 -9.61 8.90
CA VAL A 1067 -1.86 -8.72 8.93
C VAL A 1067 -0.60 -9.55 9.16
N PRO A 1068 0.33 -9.63 8.19
CA PRO A 1068 1.55 -10.40 8.37
C PRO A 1068 2.35 -9.94 9.59
N ARG A 1069 2.84 -10.88 10.40
CA ARG A 1069 3.62 -10.61 11.63
C ARG A 1069 4.75 -9.59 11.44
N ILE A 1070 5.37 -9.56 10.25
CA ILE A 1070 6.46 -8.65 9.88
C ILE A 1070 6.02 -7.18 9.65
N MET A 1071 4.73 -6.92 9.44
CA MET A 1071 4.15 -5.57 9.32
C MET A 1071 3.80 -4.96 10.68
N ILE A 1072 3.72 -5.77 11.74
CA ILE A 1072 3.35 -5.30 13.08
C ILE A 1072 4.44 -4.45 13.78
N PRO A 1073 5.76 -4.75 13.69
CA PRO A 1073 6.83 -3.97 14.35
C PRO A 1073 6.99 -2.49 13.96
N ALA A 1074 6.22 -2.01 12.98
CA ALA A 1074 6.16 -0.58 12.69
C ALA A 1074 5.23 0.18 13.64
N LEU A 1075 4.25 -0.54 14.21
CA LEU A 1075 3.47 -0.03 15.33
C LEU A 1075 4.42 0.26 16.48
N ASP A 1076 4.27 1.43 17.11
CA ASP A 1076 5.12 1.81 18.24
C ASP A 1076 4.46 1.44 19.57
N ILE A 1077 3.16 1.77 19.75
CA ILE A 1077 2.47 1.71 21.04
C ILE A 1077 1.10 1.01 20.96
N ILE A 1078 0.83 0.11 21.90
CA ILE A 1078 -0.48 -0.52 22.17
C ILE A 1078 -1.03 0.00 23.50
N ILE A 1079 -2.25 0.53 23.49
CA ILE A 1079 -2.96 1.02 24.69
C ILE A 1079 -4.13 0.09 24.97
N MET A 1080 -4.04 -0.72 26.04
CA MET A 1080 -5.10 -1.67 26.41
C MET A 1080 -6.08 -1.04 27.40
N GLN A 1081 -7.32 -0.81 26.97
CA GLN A 1081 -8.38 -0.23 27.79
C GLN A 1081 -9.49 -1.26 28.10
N VAL A 1082 -9.79 -1.45 29.39
CA VAL A 1082 -10.75 -2.44 29.91
C VAL A 1082 -11.85 -1.77 30.73
N ARG A 1083 -13.06 -2.31 30.63
CA ARG A 1083 -14.23 -1.97 31.46
C ARG A 1083 -14.29 -2.89 32.67
N PHE A 1084 -14.22 -2.34 33.86
CA PHE A 1084 -14.39 -3.05 35.13
C PHE A 1084 -15.75 -2.72 35.76
N HIS A 1085 -16.27 -3.63 36.58
CA HIS A 1085 -17.41 -3.34 37.46
C HIS A 1085 -16.98 -3.37 38.93
N SER A 1086 -16.80 -2.18 39.52
CA SER A 1086 -16.43 -2.01 40.92
C SER A 1086 -17.67 -2.01 41.80
N ARG A 1087 -17.66 -2.85 42.86
CA ARG A 1087 -18.73 -2.85 43.89
C ARG A 1087 -18.90 -1.51 44.62
N LYS A 1088 -17.93 -0.59 44.52
CA LYS A 1088 -18.00 0.78 45.10
C LYS A 1088 -18.16 1.89 44.06
N LYS A 1089 -17.48 1.80 42.91
CA LYS A 1089 -17.46 2.85 41.87
C LYS A 1089 -18.38 2.57 40.67
N GLY A 1090 -19.10 1.44 40.64
CA GLY A 1090 -19.93 1.02 39.50
C GLY A 1090 -19.10 0.61 38.29
N THR A 1091 -19.63 0.83 37.07
CA THR A 1091 -18.86 0.68 35.83
C THR A 1091 -17.72 1.72 35.79
N ILE A 1092 -16.47 1.27 35.74
CA ILE A 1092 -15.30 2.12 35.53
C ILE A 1092 -14.49 1.64 34.31
N ARG A 1093 -13.73 2.55 33.71
CA ARG A 1093 -12.83 2.27 32.58
C ARG A 1093 -11.39 2.58 33.01
N ARG A 1094 -10.44 1.74 32.63
CA ARG A 1094 -9.00 1.91 32.94
C ARG A 1094 -8.18 1.51 31.73
N VAL A 1095 -7.09 2.22 31.47
CA VAL A 1095 -5.96 1.60 30.77
C VAL A 1095 -5.33 0.59 31.73
N THR A 1096 -5.13 -0.63 31.28
CA THR A 1096 -4.61 -1.74 32.09
C THR A 1096 -3.15 -2.05 31.82
N GLU A 1097 -2.72 -1.76 30.60
CA GLU A 1097 -1.40 -2.04 30.08
C GLU A 1097 -1.08 -1.06 28.95
N ILE A 1098 0.12 -0.48 28.98
CA ILE A 1098 0.69 0.28 27.88
C ILE A 1098 1.89 -0.52 27.41
N ALA A 1099 1.80 -1.11 26.23
CA ALA A 1099 2.82 -1.99 25.68
C ALA A 1099 3.43 -1.34 24.42
N GLU A 1100 4.70 -1.01 24.50
CA GLU A 1100 5.51 -0.64 23.35
C GLU A 1100 5.88 -1.90 22.56
N VAL A 1101 5.74 -1.87 21.24
CA VAL A 1101 6.18 -2.94 20.36
C VAL A 1101 7.68 -2.76 20.13
N SER A 1102 8.50 -3.49 20.88
CA SER A 1102 9.95 -3.29 20.90
C SER A 1102 10.69 -4.04 19.79
N GLY A 1103 9.97 -4.81 18.97
CA GLY A 1103 10.46 -5.53 17.80
C GLY A 1103 9.93 -6.96 17.75
N ILE A 1104 10.65 -7.84 17.05
CA ILE A 1104 10.48 -9.29 17.14
C ILE A 1104 11.79 -9.85 17.71
N GLU A 1105 11.70 -10.63 18.78
CA GLU A 1105 12.82 -11.44 19.30
C GLU A 1105 12.32 -12.87 19.37
N GLY A 1106 12.76 -13.70 18.42
CA GLY A 1106 12.36 -15.10 18.36
C GLY A 1106 10.84 -15.29 18.23
N GLU A 1107 10.19 -15.97 19.19
CA GLU A 1107 8.79 -16.41 19.12
C GLU A 1107 7.81 -15.28 18.87
N SER A 1108 8.08 -14.14 19.48
CA SER A 1108 7.05 -13.14 19.71
C SER A 1108 7.52 -11.77 19.30
N ILE A 1109 6.57 -11.05 18.70
CA ILE A 1109 6.52 -9.60 18.82
C ILE A 1109 6.68 -9.26 20.30
N GLN A 1110 7.76 -8.57 20.60
CA GLN A 1110 8.13 -8.23 21.97
C GLN A 1110 7.36 -6.99 22.39
N LEU A 1111 6.77 -7.09 23.57
CA LEU A 1111 5.87 -6.11 24.13
C LEU A 1111 6.50 -5.57 25.41
N ASN A 1112 7.26 -4.48 25.26
CA ASN A 1112 7.78 -3.68 26.35
C ASN A 1112 6.59 -3.05 27.08
N LYS A 1113 6.04 -3.74 28.08
CA LYS A 1113 5.01 -3.18 28.95
C LYS A 1113 5.65 -2.03 29.74
N LEU A 1114 5.44 -0.78 29.31
CA LEU A 1114 6.00 0.42 29.95
C LEU A 1114 5.27 0.72 31.26
N TYR A 1115 3.94 0.57 31.25
CA TYR A 1115 3.08 0.74 32.41
C TYR A 1115 2.09 -0.42 32.54
N LYS A 1116 1.73 -0.73 33.79
CA LYS A 1116 0.73 -1.75 34.13
C LYS A 1116 -0.16 -1.24 35.27
N TYR A 1117 -1.46 -1.52 35.19
CA TYR A 1117 -2.41 -1.14 36.24
C TYR A 1117 -2.27 -2.01 37.50
N ASP A 1118 -2.29 -1.37 38.66
CA ASP A 1118 -2.33 -1.96 40.00
C ASP A 1118 -3.76 -1.82 40.57
N PRO A 1119 -4.57 -2.91 40.58
CA PRO A 1119 -5.93 -2.87 41.08
C PRO A 1119 -6.06 -2.61 42.59
N ALA A 1120 -4.98 -2.74 43.37
CA ALA A 1120 -5.00 -2.43 44.81
C ALA A 1120 -4.90 -0.92 45.07
N LYS A 1121 -4.24 -0.18 44.17
CA LYS A 1121 -4.10 1.29 44.23
C LYS A 1121 -5.11 2.05 43.37
N ASP A 1122 -5.65 1.41 42.34
CA ASP A 1122 -6.44 2.05 41.26
C ASP A 1122 -5.59 2.99 40.38
N GLU A 1123 -4.31 2.64 40.19
CA GLU A 1123 -3.28 3.44 39.50
C GLU A 1123 -2.57 2.65 38.39
N LEU A 1124 -1.99 3.33 37.40
CA LEU A 1124 -1.01 2.76 36.48
C LEU A 1124 0.40 3.01 37.03
N VAL A 1125 1.15 1.94 37.27
CA VAL A 1125 2.54 2.01 37.73
C VAL A 1125 3.51 1.75 36.57
N PRO A 1126 4.64 2.46 36.48
CA PRO A 1126 5.70 2.14 35.54
C PRO A 1126 6.34 0.80 35.90
N THR A 1127 6.78 0.04 34.90
CA THR A 1127 7.44 -1.27 35.10
C THR A 1127 8.95 -1.17 35.30
N GLY A 1128 9.54 0.00 35.03
CA GLY A 1128 10.99 0.20 34.95
C GLY A 1128 11.63 -0.23 33.62
N VAL A 1129 10.84 -0.66 32.63
CA VAL A 1129 11.33 -0.98 31.28
C VAL A 1129 11.59 0.32 30.50
N PRO A 1130 12.80 0.57 29.96
CA PRO A 1130 13.08 1.75 29.14
C PRO A 1130 12.31 1.72 27.80
N SER A 1131 11.72 2.85 27.41
CA SER A 1131 11.02 2.97 26.12
C SER A 1131 12.00 3.06 24.94
N ARG A 1132 11.94 2.09 24.03
CA ARG A 1132 12.57 2.15 22.71
C ARG A 1132 12.01 3.31 21.88
N THR A 1133 10.71 3.61 21.97
CA THR A 1133 10.07 4.71 21.22
C THR A 1133 10.66 6.06 21.63
N LEU A 1134 10.80 6.36 22.92
CA LEU A 1134 11.47 7.59 23.37
C LEU A 1134 12.95 7.65 22.98
N ASN A 1135 13.69 6.53 23.08
CA ASN A 1135 15.09 6.49 22.63
C ASN A 1135 15.22 6.69 21.11
N THR A 1136 14.27 6.19 20.31
CA THR A 1136 14.22 6.39 18.86
C THR A 1136 13.88 7.85 18.53
N LEU A 1137 12.93 8.44 19.26
CA LEU A 1137 12.57 9.85 19.15
C LEU A 1137 13.74 10.77 19.49
N ALA A 1138 14.45 10.52 20.60
CA ALA A 1138 15.69 11.21 20.98
C ALA A 1138 16.76 11.14 19.88
N HIS A 1139 16.95 9.95 19.30
CA HIS A 1139 17.91 9.77 18.21
C HIS A 1139 17.52 10.54 16.93
N HIS A 1140 16.22 10.65 16.65
CA HIS A 1140 15.70 11.33 15.47
C HIS A 1140 15.63 12.86 15.62
N THR A 1141 15.33 13.38 16.81
CA THR A 1141 15.33 14.83 17.10
C THR A 1141 16.72 15.37 17.43
N GLY A 1142 17.67 14.51 17.79
CA GLY A 1142 18.98 14.88 18.32
C GLY A 1142 18.96 15.30 19.79
N MET A 1143 17.79 15.27 20.45
CA MET A 1143 17.64 15.59 21.88
C MET A 1143 18.23 14.49 22.76
N SER A 1144 18.77 14.86 23.92
CA SER A 1144 19.04 13.90 24.99
C SER A 1144 17.75 13.41 25.64
N MET A 1145 17.80 12.24 26.30
CA MET A 1145 16.66 11.74 27.08
C MET A 1145 16.19 12.73 28.17
N LYS A 1146 17.07 13.59 28.70
CA LYS A 1146 16.71 14.63 29.67
C LYS A 1146 15.88 15.75 29.07
N GLU A 1147 16.12 16.09 27.81
CA GLU A 1147 15.31 17.08 27.09
C GLU A 1147 13.94 16.49 26.73
N ILE A 1148 13.86 15.19 26.41
CA ILE A 1148 12.56 14.51 26.27
C ILE A 1148 11.81 14.40 27.61
N GLU A 1149 12.50 14.11 28.72
CA GLU A 1149 11.92 14.15 30.07
C GLU A 1149 11.39 15.56 30.42
N LEU A 1150 12.11 16.62 30.03
CA LEU A 1150 11.67 18.01 30.15
C LEU A 1150 10.40 18.28 29.32
N GLU A 1151 10.36 17.82 28.07
CA GLU A 1151 9.21 17.95 27.16
C GLU A 1151 7.95 17.23 27.67
N ILE A 1152 8.11 16.08 28.33
CA ILE A 1152 7.03 15.37 29.03
C ILE A 1152 6.56 16.19 30.24
N GLU A 1153 7.48 16.65 31.09
CA GLU A 1153 7.11 17.36 32.32
C GLU A 1153 6.44 18.73 32.04
N LYS A 1154 6.87 19.46 30.99
CA LYS A 1154 6.16 20.67 30.49
C LYS A 1154 4.70 20.36 30.17
N ARG A 1155 4.46 19.33 29.35
CA ARG A 1155 3.11 18.88 28.94
C ARG A 1155 2.29 18.41 30.14
N LYS A 1156 2.92 17.75 31.14
CA LYS A 1156 2.28 17.35 32.39
C LYS A 1156 1.77 18.55 33.19
N ILE A 1157 2.61 19.56 33.38
CA ILE A 1157 2.26 20.81 34.07
C ILE A 1157 1.04 21.49 33.41
N ILE A 1158 1.00 21.54 32.08
CA ILE A 1158 -0.13 22.12 31.32
C ILE A 1158 -1.43 21.34 31.55
N LEU A 1159 -1.37 19.99 31.55
CA LEU A 1159 -2.51 19.13 31.84
C LEU A 1159 -2.99 19.26 33.30
N GLU A 1160 -2.07 19.38 34.26
CA GLU A 1160 -2.39 19.55 35.69
C GLU A 1160 -2.99 20.92 35.98
N TRP A 1161 -2.44 22.00 35.41
CA TRP A 1161 -3.05 23.34 35.47
C TRP A 1161 -4.46 23.37 34.86
N MET A 1162 -4.71 22.65 33.75
CA MET A 1162 -6.07 22.49 33.19
C MET A 1162 -6.99 21.66 34.11
N ILE A 1163 -6.45 20.66 34.82
CA ILE A 1163 -7.18 19.88 35.82
C ILE A 1163 -7.66 20.79 36.94
N GLU A 1164 -6.78 21.61 37.52
CA GLU A 1164 -7.07 22.53 38.62
C GLU A 1164 -8.06 23.62 38.22
N ASN A 1165 -7.85 24.28 37.08
CA ASN A 1165 -8.71 25.36 36.57
C ASN A 1165 -10.06 24.86 35.98
N GLY A 1166 -10.38 23.56 36.13
CA GLY A 1166 -11.67 23.00 35.71
C GLY A 1166 -11.87 22.94 34.19
N ILE A 1167 -10.82 23.16 33.39
CA ILE A 1167 -10.85 23.15 31.93
C ILE A 1167 -11.08 21.71 31.47
N ARG A 1168 -12.23 21.45 30.82
CA ARG A 1168 -12.68 20.09 30.45
C ARG A 1168 -13.31 19.97 29.06
N SER A 1169 -14.02 20.99 28.57
CA SER A 1169 -14.72 20.94 27.28
C SER A 1169 -13.74 20.94 26.11
N ILE A 1170 -14.07 20.24 25.02
CA ILE A 1170 -13.15 20.02 23.89
C ILE A 1170 -12.53 21.32 23.35
N ASP A 1171 -13.33 22.38 23.16
CA ASP A 1171 -12.86 23.64 22.58
C ASP A 1171 -11.76 24.31 23.41
N LYS A 1172 -11.87 24.22 24.75
CA LYS A 1172 -10.93 24.85 25.67
C LYS A 1172 -9.66 24.02 25.85
N VAL A 1173 -9.81 22.69 25.96
CA VAL A 1173 -8.66 21.78 26.03
C VAL A 1173 -7.85 21.86 24.74
N GLY A 1174 -8.53 21.79 23.58
CA GLY A 1174 -7.93 21.99 22.27
C GLY A 1174 -7.32 23.38 22.09
N TYR A 1175 -7.95 24.45 22.61
CA TYR A 1175 -7.36 25.79 22.59
C TYR A 1175 -5.99 25.82 23.30
N TYR A 1176 -5.87 25.33 24.54
CA TYR A 1176 -4.60 25.38 25.26
C TYR A 1176 -3.53 24.46 24.66
N ILE A 1177 -3.92 23.31 24.11
CA ILE A 1177 -2.99 22.46 23.34
C ILE A 1177 -2.51 23.18 22.06
N ARG A 1178 -3.39 23.88 21.32
CA ARG A 1178 -2.98 24.70 20.18
C ARG A 1178 -2.11 25.90 20.60
N GLN A 1179 -2.36 26.51 21.76
CA GLN A 1179 -1.49 27.59 22.28
C GLN A 1179 -0.09 27.09 22.63
N PHE A 1180 0.07 25.87 23.15
CA PHE A 1180 1.39 25.26 23.35
C PHE A 1180 2.19 25.19 22.04
N TYR A 1181 1.55 24.84 20.92
CA TYR A 1181 2.18 24.80 19.58
C TYR A 1181 2.43 26.18 18.93
N ILE A 1182 1.89 27.27 19.49
CA ILE A 1182 1.97 28.62 18.90
C ILE A 1182 2.88 29.55 19.73
N ASP A 1183 2.76 29.49 21.05
CA ASP A 1183 3.50 30.30 22.02
C ASP A 1183 3.65 29.51 23.34
N GLU A 1184 4.51 28.48 23.31
CA GLU A 1184 4.88 27.72 24.50
C GLU A 1184 5.37 28.65 25.63
N GLU A 1185 6.25 29.61 25.29
CA GLU A 1185 6.91 30.45 26.28
C GLU A 1185 5.90 31.36 27.01
N GLY A 1186 4.97 31.97 26.27
CA GLY A 1186 3.86 32.76 26.81
C GLY A 1186 2.87 31.92 27.61
N LEU A 1187 2.54 30.71 27.15
CA LEU A 1187 1.67 29.78 27.89
C LEU A 1187 2.32 29.35 29.22
N MET A 1188 3.59 28.99 29.21
CA MET A 1188 4.32 28.58 30.43
C MET A 1188 4.51 29.75 31.40
N LYS A 1189 4.80 30.97 30.91
CA LYS A 1189 4.79 32.20 31.73
C LYS A 1189 3.43 32.48 32.36
N LYS A 1190 2.33 32.27 31.63
CA LYS A 1190 0.96 32.42 32.16
C LYS A 1190 0.68 31.38 33.25
N ILE A 1191 0.99 30.11 33.00
CA ILE A 1191 0.79 29.04 33.99
C ILE A 1191 1.63 29.34 35.25
N ALA A 1192 2.87 29.80 35.11
CA ALA A 1192 3.72 30.20 36.23
C ALA A 1192 3.19 31.39 37.04
N SER A 1193 2.34 32.26 36.48
CA SER A 1193 1.70 33.36 37.21
C SER A 1193 0.36 33.00 37.86
N GLU A 1194 -0.25 31.89 37.44
CA GLU A 1194 -1.56 31.40 37.95
C GLU A 1194 -1.45 30.18 38.89
N SER A 1195 -0.28 29.54 38.95
CA SER A 1195 -0.04 28.29 39.71
C SER A 1195 0.59 28.51 41.10
N SER A 1196 0.84 27.43 41.84
CA SER A 1196 1.52 27.47 43.13
C SER A 1196 2.97 27.98 43.02
N ILE A 1197 3.50 28.57 44.11
CA ILE A 1197 4.90 29.07 44.19
C ILE A 1197 5.93 27.97 43.86
N GLU A 1198 5.62 26.71 44.15
CA GLU A 1198 6.49 25.57 43.83
C GLU A 1198 6.45 25.26 42.33
N THR A 1199 5.25 25.21 41.73
CA THR A 1199 5.05 25.08 40.27
C THR A 1199 5.70 26.23 39.50
N SER A 1200 5.54 27.47 39.95
CA SER A 1200 6.20 28.65 39.34
C SER A 1200 7.72 28.54 39.37
N LYS A 1201 8.30 28.06 40.48
CA LYS A 1201 9.75 27.82 40.62
C LYS A 1201 10.23 26.62 39.79
N GLN A 1202 9.38 25.62 39.57
CA GLN A 1202 9.68 24.51 38.66
C GLN A 1202 9.75 25.02 37.23
N ILE A 1203 8.74 25.76 36.76
CA ILE A 1203 8.72 26.36 35.41
C ILE A 1203 9.93 27.30 35.22
N GLN A 1204 10.25 28.15 36.20
CA GLN A 1204 11.45 29.03 36.19
C GLN A 1204 12.81 28.31 36.26
N ARG A 1205 12.84 26.96 36.29
CA ARG A 1205 14.05 26.14 36.14
C ARG A 1205 14.07 25.31 34.85
N MET A 1206 12.94 25.28 34.13
CA MET A 1206 12.75 24.57 32.86
C MET A 1206 12.79 25.54 31.66
N MET A 1207 12.76 26.84 31.95
CA MET A 1207 12.99 27.99 31.07
C MET A 1207 14.36 28.60 31.36
#